data_AF-A0AAV5RVV7-F1
#
_entry.id   AF-A0AAV5RVV7-F1
#
_cell.length_a   1.000
_cell.length_b   1.000
_cell.length_c   1.000
_cell.angle_alpha   90.00
_cell.angle_beta   90.00
_cell.angle_gamma   90.00
#
_symmetry.space_group_name_H-M   'P 1'
#
loop_
_entity.id
_entity.type
_entity.pdbx_description
1 polymer ?
#
loop_
_entity_poly.entity_id
_entity_poly.type
_entity_poly.pdbx_seq_one_letter_code
_entity_poly.pdbx_strand_id
1 'polypeptide(L)'
;MGKVPPSDSAESLIESSPEADARRSRTSDNYTPRKALKTATSLLAVALASVTDLSPRRYFHQVRRLCYGRRFVALVLLPLSVLILLVVSLAQMHSSNGSDSLLQQHLGYMTSFYGNGAATLVDRKKDLLKVDLSAKINSASLARTPITQRMLNDDYMLNILTGFVSNLDLDEHKKELLRQNHKNHALHNITDDADANVAKEVHQNIIDVKALERQGRKSYDSVVTCEDLSYNGTIMHSIDNPILSDDLLSIRREILKQGDWLTREVKDDRDKDKTEEEIIDTQWFRFGGASVWLESEQCYVVYSRVVYSRVKRKNHPHISLVRAQAFDKDWNEIIGKKIPYLDVDIPRNLQQELAQLDVEMGIENCDRFAQGSLELENCNVRRAKAVLLNEKKKDKILSKYYLTYPTILQIPFYADGDWKGPEDPRVTLRQGENFEEPLVLFNMYDHAEGKRRMFSFMPHRKIDPLVKFSILDRKQRNDEKNWSPFFHPSDRAVSKLSRGFIHFIYSFGPLDIMRCSLNDGVCEMVFDAKTLALSDSNSFGGMRGGTQFVKLPASLPGVRNKNMWVGFPKLHIKDCGCGKIFYRPMLDVLVESGGVYHQELVVPAIGFDIDVLSWDLKSTECMETNILSPNSIAHWNVINQNPDSLMFDDFMTLTVSESDTLTKVITLRGVLNYVLGIYREKQIKDDFEPSLESDDIIGKTISCLIGGAEQHCAAYGQSHKRIEKPRELTPEEKKALEKKLERENKEKLEDIGKSDLMKPGHKINLLDPKKKE
;
A
#
# COMPACT_ATOMS: atom_id res chain seq x y z
N MET A 1 22.19 35.43 -34.68
CA MET A 1 23.12 35.76 -35.79
C MET A 1 24.41 34.99 -35.53
N GLY A 2 25.02 34.19 -36.42
CA GLY A 2 24.54 33.41 -37.58
C GLY A 2 24.83 31.90 -37.33
N LYS A 3 24.41 30.86 -38.10
CA LYS A 3 24.26 30.66 -39.57
C LYS A 3 25.63 30.70 -40.31
N VAL A 4 26.10 29.70 -41.08
CA VAL A 4 25.73 28.27 -41.39
C VAL A 4 27.02 27.49 -41.88
N PRO A 5 27.04 26.27 -42.54
CA PRO A 5 28.20 25.32 -42.58
C PRO A 5 28.68 25.09 -44.05
N PRO A 6 28.87 23.87 -44.65
CA PRO A 6 29.40 22.54 -44.23
C PRO A 6 30.50 21.98 -45.18
N SER A 7 30.95 20.74 -44.96
CA SER A 7 31.46 19.84 -46.04
C SER A 7 31.43 18.35 -45.63
N ASP A 8 31.24 17.47 -46.61
CA ASP A 8 30.84 16.06 -46.47
C ASP A 8 31.98 15.01 -46.54
N SER A 9 31.56 13.74 -46.35
CA SER A 9 32.05 12.50 -46.99
C SER A 9 33.23 11.70 -46.38
N ALA A 10 32.82 10.56 -45.79
CA ALA A 10 33.32 9.19 -45.90
C ALA A 10 34.70 8.89 -46.55
N GLU A 11 35.44 7.98 -45.91
CA GLU A 11 35.75 6.68 -46.53
C GLU A 11 36.02 5.58 -45.49
N SER A 12 35.84 4.32 -45.90
CA SER A 12 35.98 3.11 -45.09
C SER A 12 37.19 2.29 -45.56
N LEU A 13 37.72 1.41 -44.69
CA LEU A 13 38.08 0.00 -44.94
C LEU A 13 38.99 -0.54 -43.82
N ILE A 14 38.68 -1.73 -43.31
CA ILE A 14 39.59 -2.57 -42.52
C ILE A 14 39.61 -3.95 -43.17
N GLU A 15 40.81 -4.52 -43.30
CA GLU A 15 41.15 -5.66 -44.16
C GLU A 15 40.76 -7.03 -43.60
N SER A 16 40.74 -8.05 -44.47
CA SER A 16 40.45 -9.44 -44.11
C SER A 16 41.32 -10.47 -44.87
N SER A 17 42.28 -11.09 -44.17
CA SER A 17 42.89 -12.41 -44.50
C SER A 17 43.68 -12.51 -45.84
N PRO A 18 44.31 -13.66 -46.22
CA PRO A 18 44.51 -14.93 -45.50
C PRO A 18 45.97 -15.50 -45.55
N GLU A 19 46.09 -16.80 -45.20
CA GLU A 19 47.20 -17.74 -45.46
C GLU A 19 48.52 -17.59 -44.66
N ALA A 20 49.33 -18.62 -44.37
CA ALA A 20 49.21 -20.06 -44.12
C ALA A 20 50.64 -20.65 -44.27
N ASP A 21 51.25 -21.28 -43.25
CA ASP A 21 52.21 -22.38 -43.48
C ASP A 21 52.51 -23.19 -42.21
N ALA A 22 53.17 -24.35 -42.35
CA ALA A 22 53.37 -25.36 -41.32
C ALA A 22 54.84 -25.74 -41.08
N ARG A 23 55.22 -26.07 -39.81
CA ARG A 23 56.01 -27.28 -39.42
C ARG A 23 56.49 -27.33 -37.94
N ARG A 24 56.16 -28.47 -37.30
CA ARG A 24 56.91 -29.30 -36.31
C ARG A 24 58.11 -28.73 -35.48
N SER A 25 57.99 -28.85 -34.15
CA SER A 25 58.79 -29.74 -33.24
C SER A 25 58.06 -29.84 -31.87
N ARG A 26 57.81 -31.00 -31.24
CA ARG A 26 58.70 -31.82 -30.35
C ARG A 26 59.51 -30.95 -29.38
N THR A 27 59.51 -31.14 -28.05
CA THR A 27 59.10 -32.25 -27.14
C THR A 27 58.28 -31.69 -25.93
N SER A 28 57.89 -32.35 -24.82
CA SER A 28 57.96 -33.73 -24.27
C SER A 28 56.98 -33.89 -23.06
N ASP A 29 56.60 -35.14 -22.74
CA ASP A 29 56.50 -35.83 -21.42
C ASP A 29 55.98 -35.10 -20.14
N ASN A 30 55.17 -35.70 -19.24
CA ASN A 30 54.51 -37.01 -19.23
C ASN A 30 53.39 -37.12 -18.15
N TYR A 31 52.73 -38.29 -18.13
CA TYR A 31 51.90 -38.89 -17.06
C TYR A 31 50.37 -38.67 -17.02
N THR A 32 49.67 -39.80 -17.21
CA THR A 32 48.21 -40.04 -17.19
C THR A 32 47.78 -40.77 -15.90
N PRO A 33 46.48 -40.90 -15.54
CA PRO A 33 45.68 -42.01 -16.11
C PRO A 33 44.15 -41.86 -16.27
N ARG A 34 43.64 -42.60 -17.27
CA ARG A 34 42.32 -43.28 -17.38
C ARG A 34 41.03 -42.48 -17.70
N LYS A 35 40.76 -42.45 -19.01
CA LYS A 35 39.42 -42.36 -19.62
C LYS A 35 38.56 -43.59 -19.28
N ALA A 36 37.37 -43.34 -18.73
CA ALA A 36 36.21 -44.23 -18.83
C ALA A 36 35.14 -43.61 -19.75
N LEU A 37 35.54 -43.24 -20.97
CA LEU A 37 34.68 -42.57 -21.96
C LEU A 37 34.96 -43.08 -23.38
N LYS A 38 34.76 -44.38 -23.60
CA LYS A 38 34.83 -45.05 -24.92
C LYS A 38 33.84 -46.23 -25.01
N THR A 39 32.55 -45.94 -24.79
CA THR A 39 31.45 -46.92 -25.02
C THR A 39 30.12 -46.29 -25.46
N ALA A 40 29.96 -44.96 -25.42
CA ALA A 40 28.73 -44.28 -25.82
C ALA A 40 28.69 -43.84 -27.29
N THR A 41 29.84 -43.71 -27.96
CA THR A 41 29.95 -43.10 -29.30
C THR A 41 29.97 -44.08 -30.48
N SER A 42 29.90 -45.40 -30.26
CA SER A 42 29.75 -46.39 -31.35
C SER A 42 28.32 -46.88 -31.59
N LEU A 43 27.40 -46.66 -30.64
CA LEU A 43 25.98 -47.04 -30.79
C LEU A 43 25.14 -46.01 -31.56
N LEU A 44 25.49 -44.71 -31.49
CA LEU A 44 24.79 -43.67 -32.26
C LEU A 44 25.03 -43.77 -33.78
N ALA A 45 26.20 -44.25 -34.21
CA ALA A 45 26.57 -44.31 -35.62
C ALA A 45 25.85 -45.43 -36.41
N VAL A 46 25.39 -46.49 -35.72
CA VAL A 46 24.68 -47.61 -36.37
C VAL A 46 23.16 -47.34 -36.44
N ALA A 47 22.61 -46.52 -35.56
CA ALA A 47 21.19 -46.16 -35.56
C ALA A 47 20.81 -45.14 -36.66
N LEU A 48 21.77 -44.35 -37.17
CA LEU A 48 21.53 -43.28 -38.14
C LEU A 48 21.64 -43.71 -39.61
N ALA A 49 21.98 -44.97 -39.91
CA ALA A 49 22.24 -45.47 -41.26
C ALA A 49 21.08 -46.27 -41.90
N SER A 50 19.88 -46.28 -41.30
CA SER A 50 18.73 -47.09 -41.78
C SER A 50 17.39 -46.34 -41.82
N VAL A 51 17.40 -45.01 -41.77
CA VAL A 51 16.19 -44.16 -41.82
C VAL A 51 16.23 -43.20 -43.01
N THR A 52 16.38 -43.76 -44.21
CA THR A 52 16.27 -43.03 -45.49
C THR A 52 15.32 -43.72 -46.46
N ASP A 53 14.22 -44.29 -45.96
CA ASP A 53 12.96 -44.45 -46.73
C ASP A 53 11.79 -44.89 -45.84
N LEU A 54 11.03 -43.95 -45.26
CA LEU A 54 9.76 -44.24 -44.58
C LEU A 54 8.96 -42.95 -44.32
N SER A 55 7.74 -42.85 -44.85
CA SER A 55 6.91 -41.64 -44.75
C SER A 55 6.51 -41.30 -43.30
N PRO A 56 6.46 -40.01 -42.88
CA PRO A 56 6.20 -39.60 -41.49
C PRO A 56 4.93 -40.18 -40.85
N ARG A 57 3.88 -40.43 -41.65
CA ARG A 57 2.60 -40.99 -41.18
C ARG A 57 2.72 -42.42 -40.62
N ARG A 58 3.68 -43.23 -41.07
CA ARG A 58 3.86 -44.61 -40.56
C ARG A 58 4.64 -44.65 -39.23
N TYR A 59 5.65 -43.78 -39.07
CA TYR A 59 6.43 -43.69 -37.84
C TYR A 59 5.57 -43.26 -36.64
N PHE A 60 4.78 -42.18 -36.81
CA PHE A 60 3.86 -41.70 -35.77
C PHE A 60 2.85 -42.77 -35.32
N HIS A 61 2.39 -43.63 -36.23
CA HIS A 61 1.42 -44.67 -35.92
C HIS A 61 2.03 -45.88 -35.18
N GLN A 62 3.33 -46.16 -35.36
CA GLN A 62 4.03 -47.20 -34.57
C GLN A 62 4.38 -46.71 -33.16
N VAL A 63 4.92 -45.49 -33.02
CA VAL A 63 5.23 -44.89 -31.71
C VAL A 63 3.96 -44.78 -30.84
N ARG A 64 2.85 -44.32 -31.43
CA ARG A 64 1.55 -44.24 -30.73
C ARG A 64 1.01 -45.61 -30.29
N ARG A 65 1.39 -46.72 -30.96
CA ARG A 65 1.01 -48.09 -30.58
C ARG A 65 1.87 -48.65 -29.44
N LEU A 66 3.11 -48.19 -29.32
CA LEU A 66 4.03 -48.55 -28.22
C LEU A 66 3.66 -47.80 -26.92
N CYS A 67 3.44 -46.48 -26.98
CA CYS A 67 3.16 -45.66 -25.79
C CYS A 67 1.80 -45.96 -25.12
N TYR A 68 0.82 -46.51 -25.86
CA TYR A 68 -0.52 -46.86 -25.33
C TYR A 68 -0.72 -48.36 -25.07
N GLY A 69 0.32 -49.19 -25.19
CA GLY A 69 0.24 -50.60 -24.84
C GLY A 69 0.17 -50.80 -23.31
N ARG A 70 -0.82 -51.54 -22.81
CA ARG A 70 -0.95 -51.92 -21.37
C ARG A 70 0.35 -52.46 -20.73
N ARG A 71 1.28 -53.01 -21.53
CA ARG A 71 2.59 -53.49 -21.08
C ARG A 71 3.62 -52.38 -20.78
N PHE A 72 3.52 -51.20 -21.41
CA PHE A 72 4.46 -50.08 -21.16
C PHE A 72 4.27 -49.48 -19.76
N VAL A 73 3.01 -49.27 -19.36
CA VAL A 73 2.65 -48.81 -17.99
C VAL A 73 3.21 -49.78 -16.93
N ALA A 74 3.05 -51.09 -17.14
CA ALA A 74 3.51 -52.10 -16.20
C ALA A 74 5.04 -52.26 -16.12
N LEU A 75 5.75 -52.10 -17.24
CA LEU A 75 7.20 -52.32 -17.31
C LEU A 75 8.07 -51.08 -17.03
N VAL A 76 7.49 -49.87 -17.10
CA VAL A 76 8.26 -48.62 -16.93
C VAL A 76 7.75 -47.79 -15.75
N LEU A 77 6.45 -47.50 -15.68
CA LEU A 77 5.92 -46.59 -14.65
C LEU A 77 5.88 -47.22 -13.25
N LEU A 78 5.60 -48.53 -13.16
CA LEU A 78 5.64 -49.28 -11.89
C LEU A 78 7.05 -49.34 -11.27
N PRO A 79 8.12 -49.77 -11.96
CA PRO A 79 9.46 -49.73 -11.37
C PRO A 79 9.95 -48.30 -11.10
N LEU A 80 9.53 -47.30 -11.88
CA LEU A 80 9.86 -45.90 -11.61
C LEU A 80 9.18 -45.38 -10.34
N SER A 81 7.91 -45.73 -10.09
CA SER A 81 7.21 -45.33 -8.85
C SER A 81 7.78 -46.03 -7.61
N VAL A 82 8.20 -47.29 -7.73
CA VAL A 82 8.92 -48.01 -6.66
C VAL A 82 10.29 -47.38 -6.39
N LEU A 83 11.02 -46.94 -7.43
CA LEU A 83 12.29 -46.23 -7.27
C LEU A 83 12.11 -44.88 -6.55
N ILE A 84 11.07 -44.12 -6.91
CA ILE A 84 10.73 -42.85 -6.25
C ILE A 84 10.38 -43.09 -4.77
N LEU A 85 9.56 -44.10 -4.47
CA LEU A 85 9.23 -44.48 -3.09
C LEU A 85 10.48 -44.87 -2.29
N LEU A 86 11.39 -45.67 -2.86
CA LEU A 86 12.67 -46.02 -2.23
C LEU A 86 13.55 -44.80 -1.94
N VAL A 87 13.63 -43.84 -2.86
CA VAL A 87 14.38 -42.58 -2.65
C VAL A 87 13.75 -41.75 -1.53
N VAL A 88 12.42 -41.65 -1.48
CA VAL A 88 11.70 -40.95 -0.39
C VAL A 88 11.92 -41.66 0.95
N SER A 89 11.86 -43.00 0.99
CA SER A 89 12.14 -43.77 2.21
C SER A 89 13.58 -43.58 2.71
N LEU A 90 14.56 -43.62 1.80
CA LEU A 90 15.97 -43.41 2.14
C LEU A 90 16.25 -41.97 2.62
N ALA A 91 15.59 -40.97 2.03
CA ALA A 91 15.66 -39.59 2.49
C ALA A 91 15.06 -39.42 3.90
N GLN A 92 13.93 -40.08 4.18
CA GLN A 92 13.33 -40.09 5.52
C GLN A 92 14.21 -40.79 6.57
N MET A 93 14.88 -41.89 6.21
CA MET A 93 15.81 -42.57 7.13
C MET A 93 17.08 -41.76 7.43
N HIS A 94 17.57 -40.95 6.49
CA HIS A 94 18.73 -40.07 6.74
C HIS A 94 18.39 -38.86 7.65
N SER A 95 17.10 -38.53 7.80
CA SER A 95 16.65 -37.41 8.62
C SER A 95 16.63 -37.70 10.13
N SER A 96 16.98 -38.91 10.59
CA SER A 96 16.90 -39.28 12.01
C SER A 96 18.07 -38.81 12.89
N ASN A 97 19.12 -38.22 12.30
CA ASN A 97 20.27 -37.69 13.05
C ASN A 97 20.36 -36.17 12.93
N GLY A 98 19.73 -35.47 13.88
CA GLY A 98 20.19 -34.19 14.44
C GLY A 98 20.45 -32.99 13.52
N SER A 99 19.70 -31.90 13.78
CA SER A 99 19.98 -30.52 13.36
C SER A 99 19.94 -30.19 11.86
N ASP A 100 18.73 -30.15 11.28
CA ASP A 100 18.48 -29.39 10.04
C ASP A 100 17.08 -28.72 10.05
N SER A 101 16.86 -27.85 11.05
CA SER A 101 15.60 -27.08 11.18
C SER A 101 15.31 -26.18 9.98
N LEU A 102 16.36 -25.75 9.27
CA LEU A 102 16.26 -24.89 8.09
C LEU A 102 15.67 -25.62 6.88
N LEU A 103 16.00 -26.91 6.70
CA LEU A 103 15.42 -27.72 5.63
C LEU A 103 13.94 -28.02 5.90
N GLN A 104 13.56 -28.21 7.17
CA GLN A 104 12.19 -28.43 7.57
C GLN A 104 11.33 -27.15 7.49
N GLN A 105 11.93 -25.98 7.74
CA GLN A 105 11.35 -24.67 7.35
C GLN A 105 11.16 -24.58 5.83
N HIS A 106 12.15 -24.97 5.02
CA HIS A 106 12.02 -24.94 3.55
C HIS A 106 11.00 -25.95 2.99
N LEU A 107 10.84 -27.15 3.57
CA LEU A 107 9.77 -28.06 3.14
C LEU A 107 8.38 -27.58 3.61
N GLY A 108 8.27 -27.03 4.83
CA GLY A 108 7.05 -26.37 5.30
C GLY A 108 6.63 -25.18 4.42
N TYR A 109 7.63 -24.41 3.97
CA TYR A 109 7.48 -23.32 3.00
C TYR A 109 6.91 -23.83 1.67
N MET A 110 7.44 -24.93 1.13
CA MET A 110 6.89 -25.56 -0.08
C MET A 110 5.42 -25.98 0.14
N THR A 111 5.09 -26.65 1.24
CA THR A 111 3.70 -27.14 1.44
C THR A 111 2.64 -26.06 1.62
N SER A 112 2.96 -24.84 2.12
CA SER A 112 1.95 -23.77 2.18
C SER A 112 1.82 -22.99 0.87
N PHE A 113 2.88 -22.88 0.06
CA PHE A 113 2.84 -22.22 -1.26
C PHE A 113 2.31 -23.11 -2.39
N TYR A 114 2.34 -24.44 -2.24
CA TYR A 114 1.93 -25.39 -3.29
C TYR A 114 0.40 -25.53 -3.47
N GLY A 115 -0.39 -24.63 -2.87
CA GLY A 115 -1.79 -24.40 -3.23
C GLY A 115 -2.01 -23.91 -4.68
N ASN A 116 -0.92 -23.57 -5.40
CA ASN A 116 -0.91 -23.31 -6.85
C ASN A 116 -1.07 -24.61 -7.68
N GLY A 117 -2.19 -25.30 -7.49
CA GLY A 117 -2.84 -25.93 -8.64
C GLY A 117 -3.15 -24.84 -9.67
N ALA A 118 -3.13 -25.18 -10.97
CA ALA A 118 -3.35 -24.21 -12.05
C ALA A 118 -4.53 -23.29 -11.72
N ALA A 119 -4.25 -21.98 -11.60
CA ALA A 119 -5.18 -21.02 -11.02
C ALA A 119 -6.56 -21.19 -11.66
N THR A 120 -7.53 -21.62 -10.86
CA THR A 120 -8.90 -21.80 -11.34
C THR A 120 -9.37 -20.46 -11.86
N LEU A 121 -9.90 -20.44 -13.09
CA LEU A 121 -10.42 -19.25 -13.73
C LEU A 121 -11.94 -19.35 -13.82
N VAL A 122 -12.63 -18.25 -13.51
CA VAL A 122 -14.01 -18.03 -13.93
C VAL A 122 -14.04 -17.21 -15.22
N ASP A 123 -15.05 -17.40 -16.06
CA ASP A 123 -15.09 -16.75 -17.37
C ASP A 123 -15.52 -15.27 -17.32
N ARG A 124 -16.26 -14.85 -16.28
CA ARG A 124 -16.80 -13.49 -16.11
C ARG A 124 -16.74 -13.03 -14.66
N LYS A 125 -16.74 -11.71 -14.43
CA LYS A 125 -16.64 -11.11 -13.08
C LYS A 125 -17.78 -11.59 -12.16
N LYS A 126 -19.02 -11.61 -12.67
CA LYS A 126 -20.20 -12.07 -11.92
C LYS A 126 -20.23 -13.56 -11.57
N ASP A 127 -19.42 -14.39 -12.23
CA ASP A 127 -19.36 -15.81 -11.90
C ASP A 127 -18.51 -16.08 -10.64
N LEU A 128 -17.78 -15.08 -10.13
CA LEU A 128 -17.17 -15.10 -8.78
C LEU A 128 -18.21 -15.29 -7.66
N LEU A 129 -19.45 -14.83 -7.85
CA LEU A 129 -20.54 -15.00 -6.88
C LEU A 129 -21.03 -16.45 -6.72
N LYS A 130 -20.60 -17.36 -7.59
CA LYS A 130 -21.02 -18.78 -7.63
C LYS A 130 -19.92 -19.74 -7.19
N VAL A 131 -18.79 -19.19 -6.77
CA VAL A 131 -17.58 -19.94 -6.42
C VAL A 131 -17.74 -20.50 -5.02
N ASP A 132 -17.80 -21.83 -4.90
CA ASP A 132 -17.72 -22.53 -3.62
C ASP A 132 -16.28 -22.98 -3.35
N LEU A 133 -15.71 -22.45 -2.27
CA LEU A 133 -14.39 -22.76 -1.74
C LEU A 133 -14.48 -23.22 -0.27
N SER A 134 -15.68 -23.44 0.26
CA SER A 134 -15.93 -23.78 1.68
C SER A 134 -15.08 -24.97 2.12
N ALA A 135 -15.06 -26.06 1.35
CA ALA A 135 -14.25 -27.24 1.63
C ALA A 135 -12.73 -26.98 1.70
N LYS A 136 -12.23 -25.99 0.94
CA LYS A 136 -10.80 -25.63 0.88
C LYS A 136 -10.40 -24.60 1.94
N ILE A 137 -11.23 -23.58 2.16
CA ILE A 137 -10.92 -22.45 3.04
C ILE A 137 -11.24 -22.81 4.49
N ASN A 138 -12.38 -23.44 4.78
CA ASN A 138 -12.86 -23.66 6.15
C ASN A 138 -12.01 -24.69 6.92
N SER A 139 -11.13 -25.43 6.21
CA SER A 139 -10.14 -26.36 6.77
C SER A 139 -8.70 -25.82 6.74
N ALA A 140 -8.47 -24.60 6.23
CA ALA A 140 -7.15 -24.02 6.10
C ALA A 140 -6.55 -23.64 7.47
N SER A 141 -5.25 -23.88 7.65
CA SER A 141 -4.56 -23.48 8.88
C SER A 141 -4.29 -21.98 8.90
N LEU A 142 -4.82 -21.29 9.92
CA LEU A 142 -4.56 -19.87 10.15
C LEU A 142 -3.19 -19.59 10.78
N ALA A 143 -2.41 -20.62 11.16
CA ALA A 143 -1.22 -20.50 12.00
C ALA A 143 -0.06 -19.68 11.40
N ARG A 144 -0.02 -19.52 10.07
CA ARG A 144 0.95 -18.66 9.36
C ARG A 144 0.37 -17.33 8.88
N THR A 145 -0.94 -17.17 9.00
CA THR A 145 -1.66 -15.98 8.56
C THR A 145 -1.56 -14.88 9.62
N PRO A 146 -1.76 -13.60 9.26
CA PRO A 146 -1.85 -12.51 10.23
C PRO A 146 -3.08 -12.58 11.15
N ILE A 147 -4.00 -13.52 10.95
CA ILE A 147 -5.27 -13.61 11.68
C ILE A 147 -5.04 -14.09 13.12
N THR A 148 -5.52 -13.30 14.08
CA THR A 148 -5.40 -13.60 15.51
C THR A 148 -6.74 -14.07 16.09
N GLN A 149 -6.71 -14.82 17.20
CA GLN A 149 -7.95 -15.22 17.88
C GLN A 149 -8.76 -14.02 18.37
N ARG A 150 -8.07 -12.92 18.67
CA ARG A 150 -8.66 -11.63 18.99
C ARG A 150 -9.49 -11.11 17.81
N MET A 151 -8.92 -11.00 16.60
CA MET A 151 -9.68 -10.57 15.40
C MET A 151 -10.94 -11.41 15.16
N LEU A 152 -10.91 -12.71 15.45
CA LEU A 152 -12.06 -13.62 15.29
C LEU A 152 -13.17 -13.43 16.34
N ASN A 153 -12.82 -12.95 17.53
CA ASN A 153 -13.70 -12.85 18.70
C ASN A 153 -14.11 -11.41 19.03
N ASP A 154 -13.41 -10.40 18.51
CA ASP A 154 -13.67 -8.98 18.74
C ASP A 154 -15.03 -8.55 18.17
N ASP A 155 -15.65 -7.55 18.79
CA ASP A 155 -16.84 -6.88 18.29
C ASP A 155 -16.49 -5.89 17.15
N TYR A 156 -17.37 -5.83 16.14
CA TYR A 156 -17.21 -4.96 14.97
C TYR A 156 -18.43 -4.06 14.78
N MET A 157 -18.20 -2.82 14.37
CA MET A 157 -19.28 -1.89 14.01
C MET A 157 -19.58 -1.92 12.51
N LEU A 158 -20.89 -1.91 12.20
CA LEU A 158 -21.42 -1.95 10.85
C LEU A 158 -21.35 -0.56 10.19
N ASN A 159 -20.66 -0.46 9.06
CA ASN A 159 -20.69 0.71 8.18
C ASN A 159 -21.52 0.40 6.93
N ILE A 160 -22.56 1.20 6.69
CA ILE A 160 -23.25 1.24 5.41
C ILE A 160 -22.45 2.15 4.48
N LEU A 161 -22.01 1.63 3.34
CA LEU A 161 -21.24 2.35 2.33
C LEU A 161 -22.04 2.50 1.04
N THR A 162 -22.24 3.75 0.62
CA THR A 162 -22.71 4.09 -0.73
C THR A 162 -21.50 4.29 -1.64
N GLY A 163 -21.31 3.42 -2.62
CA GLY A 163 -20.35 3.59 -3.71
C GLY A 163 -21.06 3.93 -5.02
N PHE A 164 -20.31 4.40 -6.01
CA PHE A 164 -20.83 4.69 -7.35
C PHE A 164 -20.08 3.86 -8.40
N VAL A 165 -20.83 3.20 -9.28
CA VAL A 165 -20.27 2.38 -10.37
C VAL A 165 -20.08 3.21 -11.65
N SER A 166 -19.13 2.83 -12.50
CA SER A 166 -18.81 3.57 -13.74
C SER A 166 -19.07 2.79 -15.05
N ASN A 167 -19.41 1.50 -14.97
CA ASN A 167 -19.54 0.61 -16.14
C ASN A 167 -20.92 -0.08 -16.19
N LEU A 168 -21.98 0.72 -16.04
CA LEU A 168 -23.37 0.25 -16.06
C LEU A 168 -23.83 -0.09 -17.50
N ASP A 169 -24.50 -1.22 -17.67
CA ASP A 169 -25.25 -1.59 -18.88
C ASP A 169 -26.59 -0.88 -18.86
N LEU A 170 -26.68 0.27 -19.52
CA LEU A 170 -27.90 1.09 -19.54
C LEU A 170 -29.09 0.37 -20.19
N ASP A 171 -28.85 -0.50 -21.17
CA ASP A 171 -29.90 -1.21 -21.88
C ASP A 171 -30.52 -2.32 -21.02
N GLU A 172 -29.71 -3.15 -20.35
CA GLU A 172 -30.21 -4.14 -19.39
C GLU A 172 -30.77 -3.48 -18.11
N HIS A 173 -30.16 -2.39 -17.63
CA HIS A 173 -30.69 -1.62 -16.49
C HIS A 173 -32.09 -1.07 -16.78
N LYS A 174 -32.29 -0.42 -17.93
CA LYS A 174 -33.62 0.09 -18.36
C LYS A 174 -34.63 -1.04 -18.55
N LYS A 175 -34.25 -2.18 -19.14
CA LYS A 175 -35.13 -3.35 -19.25
C LYS A 175 -35.55 -3.89 -17.88
N GLU A 176 -34.65 -3.91 -16.90
CA GLU A 176 -34.95 -4.40 -15.56
C GLU A 176 -35.84 -3.42 -14.78
N LEU A 177 -35.61 -2.11 -14.86
CA LEU A 177 -36.52 -1.09 -14.32
C LEU A 177 -37.94 -1.22 -14.90
N LEU A 178 -38.06 -1.44 -16.22
CA LEU A 178 -39.36 -1.68 -16.87
C LEU A 178 -40.02 -2.97 -16.34
N ARG A 179 -39.28 -4.07 -16.16
CA ARG A 179 -39.81 -5.32 -15.57
C ARG A 179 -40.25 -5.13 -14.13
N GLN A 180 -39.52 -4.36 -13.32
CA GLN A 180 -39.88 -4.07 -11.93
C GLN A 180 -41.15 -3.22 -11.86
N ASN A 181 -41.26 -2.17 -12.69
CA ASN A 181 -42.48 -1.38 -12.79
C ASN A 181 -43.68 -2.23 -13.25
N HIS A 182 -43.50 -3.12 -14.24
CA HIS A 182 -44.56 -4.04 -14.65
C HIS A 182 -44.95 -5.05 -13.55
N LYS A 183 -44.01 -5.55 -12.74
CA LYS A 183 -44.31 -6.38 -11.57
C LYS A 183 -45.09 -5.60 -10.49
N ASN A 184 -44.69 -4.36 -10.22
CA ASN A 184 -45.37 -3.51 -9.24
C ASN A 184 -46.79 -3.15 -9.70
N HIS A 185 -46.99 -2.85 -10.99
CA HIS A 185 -48.33 -2.69 -11.57
C HIS A 185 -49.14 -3.99 -11.60
N ALA A 186 -48.53 -5.14 -11.88
CA ALA A 186 -49.23 -6.43 -11.82
C ALA A 186 -49.63 -6.82 -10.38
N LEU A 187 -48.87 -6.39 -9.37
CA LEU A 187 -49.21 -6.56 -7.96
C LEU A 187 -50.31 -5.58 -7.52
N HIS A 188 -50.30 -4.35 -8.03
CA HIS A 188 -51.38 -3.38 -7.80
C HIS A 188 -52.69 -3.78 -8.50
N ASN A 189 -52.64 -4.34 -9.72
CA ASN A 189 -53.81 -4.78 -10.47
C ASN A 189 -54.48 -6.06 -9.93
N ILE A 190 -54.10 -6.53 -8.74
CA ILE A 190 -54.87 -7.51 -7.95
C ILE A 190 -55.86 -6.80 -6.99
N THR A 191 -55.76 -5.48 -6.88
CA THR A 191 -56.74 -4.59 -6.22
C THR A 191 -57.18 -3.50 -7.19
N ASP A 192 -58.46 -3.48 -7.50
CA ASP A 192 -59.21 -2.48 -8.27
C ASP A 192 -59.19 -2.59 -9.82
N ASP A 193 -60.32 -3.08 -10.33
CA ASP A 193 -60.71 -3.09 -11.75
C ASP A 193 -61.08 -1.66 -12.23
N ALA A 194 -60.08 -0.84 -12.56
CA ALA A 194 -60.22 0.28 -13.51
C ALA A 194 -58.88 0.99 -13.79
N ASP A 195 -58.18 0.64 -14.88
CA ASP A 195 -57.55 1.67 -15.75
C ASP A 195 -56.97 1.13 -17.07
N ALA A 196 -57.81 1.03 -18.10
CA ALA A 196 -57.38 0.72 -19.46
C ALA A 196 -56.74 1.92 -20.20
N ASN A 197 -56.69 3.11 -19.58
CA ASN A 197 -56.23 4.35 -20.22
C ASN A 197 -54.76 4.70 -19.93
N VAL A 198 -54.21 4.31 -18.77
CA VAL A 198 -52.80 4.59 -18.39
C VAL A 198 -51.80 3.91 -19.34
N ALA A 199 -52.14 2.75 -19.89
CA ALA A 199 -51.29 1.99 -20.81
C ALA A 199 -50.95 2.71 -22.13
N LYS A 200 -51.68 3.78 -22.50
CA LYS A 200 -51.40 4.57 -23.72
C LYS A 200 -50.39 5.70 -23.52
N GLU A 201 -50.32 6.33 -22.35
CA GLU A 201 -49.32 7.39 -22.10
C GLU A 201 -47.90 6.83 -21.95
N VAL A 202 -47.75 5.67 -21.30
CA VAL A 202 -46.43 5.03 -21.10
C VAL A 202 -45.76 4.68 -22.44
N HIS A 203 -46.54 4.36 -23.49
CA HIS A 203 -46.01 4.01 -24.81
C HIS A 203 -45.50 5.22 -25.61
N GLN A 204 -45.76 6.47 -25.18
CA GLN A 204 -45.31 7.69 -25.84
C GLN A 204 -44.00 8.27 -25.26
N ASN A 205 -43.50 7.77 -24.13
CA ASN A 205 -42.24 8.20 -23.51
C ASN A 205 -41.04 7.28 -23.79
N ILE A 206 -41.10 6.46 -24.84
CA ILE A 206 -39.93 5.72 -25.34
C ILE A 206 -39.04 6.70 -26.12
N ILE A 207 -38.09 7.33 -25.42
CA ILE A 207 -37.10 8.20 -26.05
C ILE A 207 -36.10 7.32 -26.82
N ASP A 208 -36.12 7.41 -28.15
CA ASP A 208 -35.14 6.77 -29.03
C ASP A 208 -33.74 7.31 -28.74
N VAL A 209 -32.80 6.43 -28.42
CA VAL A 209 -31.39 6.77 -28.15
C VAL A 209 -30.78 7.52 -29.36
N LYS A 210 -31.17 7.17 -30.59
CA LYS A 210 -30.73 7.84 -31.83
C LYS A 210 -31.36 9.23 -32.06
N ALA A 211 -32.36 9.60 -31.25
CA ALA A 211 -32.92 10.94 -31.23
C ALA A 211 -32.18 11.83 -30.21
N LEU A 212 -31.76 11.27 -29.06
CA LEU A 212 -30.94 11.98 -28.05
C LEU A 212 -29.55 12.35 -28.59
N GLU A 213 -28.91 11.46 -29.36
CA GLU A 213 -27.64 11.72 -30.06
C GLU A 213 -27.65 13.02 -30.89
N ARG A 214 -28.84 13.46 -31.35
CA ARG A 214 -28.99 14.66 -32.21
C ARG A 214 -29.15 15.98 -31.44
N GLN A 215 -29.34 15.96 -30.12
CA GLN A 215 -29.68 17.17 -29.34
C GLN A 215 -28.52 17.73 -28.48
N GLY A 216 -27.41 17.00 -28.34
CA GLY A 216 -26.19 17.50 -27.72
C GLY A 216 -26.27 17.74 -26.19
N ARG A 217 -25.16 18.23 -25.64
CA ARG A 217 -24.77 18.16 -24.21
C ARG A 217 -25.76 18.64 -23.14
N LYS A 218 -26.85 19.34 -23.48
CA LYS A 218 -27.83 19.85 -22.50
C LYS A 218 -28.95 18.85 -22.11
N SER A 219 -28.97 17.66 -22.70
CA SER A 219 -30.01 16.64 -22.44
C SER A 219 -29.54 15.45 -21.58
N TYR A 220 -28.31 15.47 -21.02
CA TYR A 220 -27.67 14.24 -20.53
C TYR A 220 -27.94 13.87 -19.07
N ASP A 221 -28.43 14.80 -18.22
CA ASP A 221 -29.04 14.44 -16.92
C ASP A 221 -30.30 13.54 -17.07
N SER A 222 -30.79 13.33 -18.30
CA SER A 222 -31.90 12.41 -18.60
C SER A 222 -31.48 10.96 -18.90
N VAL A 223 -30.17 10.67 -19.00
CA VAL A 223 -29.68 9.35 -19.46
C VAL A 223 -29.40 8.39 -18.30
N VAL A 224 -28.81 8.88 -17.20
CA VAL A 224 -28.51 8.11 -15.98
C VAL A 224 -28.41 9.03 -14.75
N THR A 225 -28.95 8.60 -13.61
CA THR A 225 -29.02 9.36 -12.35
C THR A 225 -27.95 8.90 -11.33
N CYS A 226 -27.79 9.64 -10.22
CA CYS A 226 -26.89 9.18 -9.15
C CYS A 226 -27.46 7.95 -8.43
N GLU A 227 -28.79 7.83 -8.38
CA GLU A 227 -29.54 6.72 -7.83
C GLU A 227 -29.27 5.44 -8.64
N ASP A 228 -29.30 5.53 -9.98
CA ASP A 228 -28.95 4.43 -10.90
C ASP A 228 -27.52 3.93 -10.67
N LEU A 229 -26.57 4.85 -10.46
CA LEU A 229 -25.15 4.52 -10.26
C LEU A 229 -24.81 4.13 -8.81
N SER A 230 -25.64 4.50 -7.84
CA SER A 230 -25.36 4.25 -6.41
C SER A 230 -25.56 2.78 -6.02
N TYR A 231 -24.57 2.20 -5.38
CA TYR A 231 -24.58 0.86 -4.80
C TYR A 231 -24.42 0.96 -3.29
N ASN A 232 -25.40 0.44 -2.55
CA ASN A 232 -25.38 0.39 -1.09
C ASN A 232 -25.02 -1.02 -0.64
N GLY A 233 -24.03 -1.12 0.24
CA GLY A 233 -23.67 -2.39 0.87
C GLY A 233 -23.01 -2.13 2.22
N THR A 234 -22.66 -3.19 2.93
CA THR A 234 -22.08 -3.09 4.26
C THR A 234 -20.67 -3.67 4.32
N ILE A 235 -19.80 -2.97 5.06
CA ILE A 235 -18.59 -3.55 5.64
C ILE A 235 -18.67 -3.39 7.16
N MET A 236 -17.83 -4.12 7.89
CA MET A 236 -17.66 -3.91 9.33
C MET A 236 -16.23 -3.47 9.63
N HIS A 237 -16.02 -2.79 10.76
CA HIS A 237 -14.70 -2.33 11.22
C HIS A 237 -14.52 -2.58 12.72
N SER A 238 -13.29 -2.81 13.17
CA SER A 238 -12.94 -3.05 14.57
C SER A 238 -13.22 -1.82 15.45
N ILE A 239 -13.72 -2.07 16.66
CA ILE A 239 -13.94 -1.03 17.68
C ILE A 239 -12.62 -0.64 18.34
N ASP A 240 -11.86 -1.63 18.83
CA ASP A 240 -10.53 -1.38 19.37
C ASP A 240 -9.50 -1.37 18.23
N ASN A 241 -8.74 -0.27 18.16
CA ASN A 241 -7.89 0.10 17.03
C ASN A 241 -6.51 0.48 17.56
N PRO A 242 -5.54 -0.46 17.64
CA PRO A 242 -4.22 -0.23 18.22
C PRO A 242 -3.52 1.01 17.64
N ILE A 243 -2.99 1.85 18.52
CA ILE A 243 -2.17 3.01 18.14
C ILE A 243 -0.70 2.59 18.18
N LEU A 244 -0.02 2.60 17.03
CA LEU A 244 1.39 2.27 16.94
C LEU A 244 2.22 3.47 17.42
N SER A 245 2.95 3.34 18.52
CA SER A 245 3.87 4.34 19.07
C SER A 245 5.32 4.10 18.60
N ASP A 246 6.23 5.02 18.95
CA ASP A 246 7.67 4.90 18.71
C ASP A 246 8.41 5.85 19.67
N ASP A 247 9.62 5.50 20.09
CA ASP A 247 10.41 6.24 21.06
C ASP A 247 11.34 7.26 20.37
N LEU A 248 10.82 8.48 20.18
CA LEU A 248 11.56 9.62 19.63
C LEU A 248 12.81 9.99 20.45
N LEU A 249 12.81 9.75 21.77
CA LEU A 249 13.94 10.01 22.64
C LEU A 249 15.06 9.00 22.39
N SER A 250 14.73 7.71 22.28
CA SER A 250 15.69 6.67 21.89
C SER A 250 16.24 6.89 20.46
N ILE A 251 15.40 7.29 19.50
CA ILE A 251 15.84 7.65 18.14
C ILE A 251 16.87 8.79 18.17
N ARG A 252 16.58 9.88 18.91
CA ARG A 252 17.52 10.98 19.07
C ARG A 252 18.83 10.48 19.67
N ARG A 253 18.78 9.73 20.77
CA ARG A 253 19.96 9.19 21.46
C ARG A 253 20.77 8.23 20.57
N GLU A 254 20.12 7.44 19.71
CA GLU A 254 20.80 6.60 18.73
C GLU A 254 21.59 7.44 17.72
N ILE A 255 20.96 8.44 17.10
CA ILE A 255 21.61 9.35 16.15
C ILE A 255 22.81 10.03 16.82
N LEU A 256 22.62 10.63 18.00
CA LEU A 256 23.68 11.32 18.73
C LEU A 256 24.88 10.42 19.11
N LYS A 257 24.65 9.10 19.25
CA LYS A 257 25.65 8.08 19.57
C LYS A 257 26.46 7.63 18.35
N GLN A 258 25.94 7.83 17.12
CA GLN A 258 26.67 7.49 15.88
C GLN A 258 27.83 8.47 15.62
N GLY A 259 27.67 9.77 15.97
CA GLY A 259 28.74 10.77 15.86
C GLY A 259 29.09 11.17 14.42
N ASP A 260 28.15 10.97 13.51
CA ASP A 260 28.28 11.11 12.06
C ASP A 260 27.87 12.50 11.55
N TRP A 261 27.53 12.62 10.26
CA TRP A 261 27.02 13.87 9.69
C TRP A 261 25.65 14.25 10.28
N LEU A 262 24.74 13.28 10.46
CA LEU A 262 23.37 13.51 10.92
C LEU A 262 23.36 14.04 12.36
N THR A 263 24.29 13.58 13.19
CA THR A 263 24.55 14.08 14.54
C THR A 263 24.75 15.61 14.59
N ARG A 264 25.35 16.20 13.55
CA ARG A 264 25.57 17.65 13.48
C ARG A 264 24.31 18.42 13.10
N GLU A 265 23.46 17.85 12.25
CA GLU A 265 22.24 18.52 11.79
C GLU A 265 21.12 18.53 12.82
N VAL A 266 21.05 17.51 13.69
CA VAL A 266 20.05 17.38 14.77
C VAL A 266 20.48 17.97 16.12
N LYS A 267 21.67 18.59 16.18
CA LYS A 267 22.13 19.42 17.30
C LYS A 267 21.99 20.88 16.94
N ASP A 268 21.51 21.69 17.87
CA ASP A 268 21.36 23.12 17.70
C ASP A 268 21.92 23.84 18.93
N ASP A 269 22.71 24.88 18.73
CA ASP A 269 23.28 25.67 19.83
C ASP A 269 22.20 26.38 20.67
N ARG A 270 20.99 26.56 20.12
CA ARG A 270 19.82 27.14 20.80
C ARG A 270 19.10 26.14 21.72
N ASP A 271 19.58 24.91 21.78
CA ASP A 271 19.04 23.83 22.62
C ASP A 271 19.90 23.56 23.88
N LYS A 272 21.00 24.29 24.08
CA LYS A 272 21.99 24.05 25.16
C LYS A 272 21.42 24.05 26.58
N ASP A 273 20.42 24.90 26.83
CA ASP A 273 19.80 25.07 28.16
C ASP A 273 18.49 24.28 28.33
N LYS A 274 18.14 23.42 27.36
CA LYS A 274 16.91 22.62 27.37
C LYS A 274 17.16 21.18 27.85
N THR A 275 16.15 20.58 28.45
CA THR A 275 16.07 19.14 28.67
C THR A 275 15.93 18.37 27.35
N GLU A 276 16.22 17.06 27.34
CA GLU A 276 16.01 16.26 26.13
C GLU A 276 14.52 16.16 25.79
N GLU A 277 13.68 16.08 26.83
CA GLU A 277 12.22 16.00 26.77
C GLU A 277 11.62 17.22 26.07
N GLU A 278 12.01 18.45 26.46
CA GLU A 278 11.58 19.69 25.79
C GLU A 278 12.00 19.76 24.32
N ILE A 279 13.15 19.16 23.96
CA ILE A 279 13.61 19.08 22.57
C ILE A 279 12.76 18.08 21.79
N ILE A 280 12.44 16.91 22.35
CA ILE A 280 11.55 15.93 21.73
C ILE A 280 10.16 16.56 21.50
N ASP A 281 9.51 17.07 22.55
CA ASP A 281 8.13 17.56 22.51
C ASP A 281 7.94 18.76 21.57
N THR A 282 8.98 19.57 21.34
CA THR A 282 8.86 20.80 20.53
C THR A 282 9.55 20.74 19.16
N GLN A 283 10.49 19.82 18.93
CA GLN A 283 11.30 19.80 17.69
C GLN A 283 11.29 18.46 16.95
N TRP A 284 10.81 17.37 17.55
CA TRP A 284 10.67 16.07 16.90
C TRP A 284 9.20 15.75 16.62
N PHE A 285 8.91 15.25 15.42
CA PHE A 285 7.56 14.85 15.04
C PHE A 285 7.58 13.55 14.25
N ARG A 286 6.49 12.81 14.32
CA ARG A 286 6.27 11.56 13.58
C ARG A 286 4.99 11.66 12.75
N PHE A 287 4.99 11.04 11.59
CA PHE A 287 3.88 10.98 10.65
C PHE A 287 3.34 9.55 10.53
N GLY A 288 2.25 9.38 9.77
CA GLY A 288 1.59 8.09 9.56
C GLY A 288 2.51 6.97 9.10
N GLY A 289 2.34 5.78 9.70
CA GLY A 289 3.01 4.55 9.31
C GLY A 289 2.23 3.75 8.25
N ALA A 290 2.94 3.27 7.24
CA ALA A 290 2.47 2.29 6.27
C ALA A 290 3.08 0.90 6.60
N SER A 291 2.32 -0.18 6.43
CA SER A 291 2.68 -1.53 6.88
C SER A 291 2.39 -2.61 5.84
N VAL A 292 3.12 -3.74 5.93
CA VAL A 292 2.78 -5.00 5.25
C VAL A 292 3.11 -6.19 6.16
N TRP A 293 2.30 -7.25 6.08
CA TRP A 293 2.62 -8.55 6.69
C TRP A 293 3.70 -9.28 5.89
N LEU A 294 4.61 -9.96 6.58
CA LEU A 294 5.58 -10.89 5.99
C LEU A 294 5.32 -12.30 6.53
N GLU A 295 4.75 -13.19 5.72
CA GLU A 295 4.46 -14.57 6.09
C GLU A 295 5.73 -15.43 6.26
N SER A 296 6.84 -15.07 5.59
CA SER A 296 8.14 -15.71 5.82
C SER A 296 8.71 -15.38 7.20
N GLU A 297 8.46 -14.17 7.70
CA GLU A 297 9.05 -13.65 8.94
C GLU A 297 8.09 -13.64 10.14
N GLN A 298 6.79 -13.91 9.90
CA GLN A 298 5.70 -13.92 10.88
C GLN A 298 5.58 -12.61 11.67
N CYS A 299 5.73 -11.48 10.98
CA CYS A 299 5.64 -10.15 11.56
C CYS A 299 5.15 -9.12 10.52
N TYR A 300 4.55 -8.03 11.00
CA TYR A 300 4.41 -6.82 10.20
C TYR A 300 5.73 -6.05 10.17
N VAL A 301 6.03 -5.43 9.04
CA VAL A 301 7.02 -4.34 8.96
C VAL A 301 6.30 -3.02 8.70
N VAL A 302 6.65 -1.99 9.47
CA VAL A 302 6.00 -0.68 9.45
C VAL A 302 7.04 0.39 9.14
N TYR A 303 6.72 1.28 8.22
CA TYR A 303 7.55 2.38 7.78
C TYR A 303 6.83 3.71 8.03
N SER A 304 7.39 4.52 8.92
CA SER A 304 6.87 5.84 9.27
C SER A 304 7.90 6.92 8.94
N ARG A 305 7.46 8.18 8.85
CA ARG A 305 8.35 9.33 8.69
C ARG A 305 8.58 9.98 10.04
N VAL A 306 9.85 10.17 10.39
CA VAL A 306 10.29 10.93 11.58
C VAL A 306 11.02 12.18 11.10
N VAL A 307 10.70 13.33 11.68
CA VAL A 307 11.30 14.62 11.32
C VAL A 307 11.88 15.31 12.55
N TYR A 308 12.95 16.08 12.31
CA TYR A 308 13.46 17.07 13.24
C TYR A 308 13.33 18.47 12.61
N SER A 309 12.78 19.42 13.36
CA SER A 309 12.47 20.78 12.91
C SER A 309 13.15 21.84 13.78
N ARG A 310 14.10 22.58 13.19
CA ARG A 310 14.77 23.73 13.82
C ARG A 310 13.84 24.92 14.13
N VAL A 311 12.60 24.89 13.63
CA VAL A 311 11.59 25.96 13.79
C VAL A 311 10.33 25.51 14.53
N LYS A 312 10.36 24.32 15.15
CA LYS A 312 9.27 23.77 15.98
C LYS A 312 7.93 23.59 15.25
N ARG A 313 7.96 23.17 13.98
CA ARG A 313 6.75 22.94 13.16
C ARG A 313 6.83 21.63 12.38
N LYS A 314 5.84 20.74 12.55
CA LYS A 314 5.82 19.42 11.88
C LYS A 314 5.89 19.49 10.35
N ASN A 315 5.33 20.54 9.73
CA ASN A 315 5.36 20.77 8.28
C ASN A 315 6.61 21.54 7.77
N HIS A 316 7.57 21.86 8.66
CA HIS A 316 8.84 22.49 8.31
C HIS A 316 10.01 21.61 8.83
N PRO A 317 10.23 20.43 8.22
CA PRO A 317 11.35 19.56 8.53
C PRO A 317 12.67 20.20 8.12
N HIS A 318 13.64 20.20 9.04
CA HIS A 318 15.04 20.37 8.67
C HIS A 318 15.62 19.02 8.24
N ILE A 319 15.45 18.00 9.08
CA ILE A 319 15.76 16.60 8.77
C ILE A 319 14.45 15.81 8.64
N SER A 320 14.41 14.89 7.67
CA SER A 320 13.31 13.95 7.44
C SER A 320 13.90 12.58 7.17
N LEU A 321 13.44 11.56 7.90
CA LEU A 321 14.00 10.20 7.88
C LEU A 321 12.86 9.18 7.76
N VAL A 322 13.14 8.03 7.15
CA VAL A 322 12.23 6.88 7.17
C VAL A 322 12.65 5.93 8.28
N ARG A 323 11.72 5.70 9.19
CA ARG A 323 11.84 4.90 10.39
C ARG A 323 11.16 3.56 10.15
N ALA A 324 11.85 2.46 10.44
CA ALA A 324 11.40 1.11 10.19
C ALA A 324 11.24 0.35 11.51
N GLN A 325 10.02 -0.13 11.79
CA GLN A 325 9.66 -0.91 12.98
C GLN A 325 9.12 -2.29 12.55
N ALA A 326 9.16 -3.27 13.46
CA ALA A 326 8.62 -4.60 13.22
C ALA A 326 7.67 -4.95 14.36
N PHE A 327 6.51 -5.56 14.05
CA PHE A 327 5.47 -5.89 15.03
C PHE A 327 5.03 -7.34 14.87
N ASP A 328 4.66 -7.99 15.98
CA ASP A 328 4.02 -9.31 15.92
C ASP A 328 2.58 -9.20 15.39
N LYS A 329 1.91 -10.35 15.22
CA LYS A 329 0.53 -10.42 14.73
C LYS A 329 -0.48 -9.67 15.62
N ASP A 330 -0.16 -9.47 16.90
CA ASP A 330 -0.98 -8.81 17.92
C ASP A 330 -0.58 -7.32 18.10
N TRP A 331 0.26 -6.79 17.20
CA TRP A 331 0.77 -5.43 17.13
C TRP A 331 1.67 -4.98 18.30
N ASN A 332 2.37 -5.91 18.94
CA ASN A 332 3.47 -5.60 19.87
C ASN A 332 4.78 -5.41 19.10
N GLU A 333 5.57 -4.38 19.42
CA GLU A 333 6.84 -4.11 18.73
C GLU A 333 7.92 -5.14 19.07
N ILE A 334 8.55 -5.74 18.05
CA ILE A 334 9.60 -6.74 18.18
C ILE A 334 10.98 -6.07 18.13
N ILE A 335 11.47 -5.63 19.28
CA ILE A 335 12.80 -5.05 19.42
C ILE A 335 13.89 -6.12 19.15
N GLY A 336 14.81 -5.82 18.24
CA GLY A 336 15.92 -6.69 17.86
C GLY A 336 15.61 -7.70 16.74
N LYS A 337 14.43 -7.66 16.11
CA LYS A 337 14.05 -8.54 14.99
C LYS A 337 15.05 -8.40 13.83
N LYS A 338 15.79 -9.46 13.53
CA LYS A 338 16.78 -9.52 12.44
C LYS A 338 16.16 -10.23 11.23
N ILE A 339 16.01 -9.52 10.11
CA ILE A 339 15.54 -10.07 8.84
C ILE A 339 16.74 -10.13 7.88
N PRO A 340 17.02 -11.27 7.22
CA PRO A 340 18.18 -11.42 6.35
C PRO A 340 18.05 -10.60 5.06
N TYR A 341 19.17 -10.14 4.51
CA TYR A 341 19.19 -9.55 3.17
C TYR A 341 18.97 -10.65 2.11
N LEU A 342 18.16 -10.36 1.10
CA LEU A 342 17.78 -11.31 0.05
C LEU A 342 18.90 -11.57 -0.97
N ASP A 343 19.87 -10.65 -1.04
CA ASP A 343 20.97 -10.55 -2.00
C ASP A 343 22.38 -10.73 -1.37
N VAL A 344 22.45 -11.16 -0.09
CA VAL A 344 23.71 -11.49 0.59
C VAL A 344 23.65 -12.89 1.16
N ASP A 345 24.56 -13.77 0.74
CA ASP A 345 24.67 -15.12 1.31
C ASP A 345 25.27 -15.09 2.73
N ILE A 346 24.63 -15.84 3.63
CA ILE A 346 25.03 -15.95 5.04
C ILE A 346 26.08 -17.06 5.19
N PRO A 347 27.29 -16.79 5.74
CA PRO A 347 28.31 -17.81 5.95
C PRO A 347 27.83 -18.92 6.88
N ARG A 348 28.03 -20.19 6.49
CA ARG A 348 27.62 -21.36 7.29
C ARG A 348 28.28 -21.40 8.69
N ASN A 349 29.47 -20.82 8.81
CA ASN A 349 30.25 -20.74 10.04
C ASN A 349 30.00 -19.46 10.84
N LEU A 350 29.08 -18.56 10.44
CA LEU A 350 28.86 -17.28 11.10
C LEU A 350 28.59 -17.42 12.61
N GLN A 351 27.83 -18.44 13.04
CA GLN A 351 27.58 -18.69 14.47
C GLN A 351 28.85 -19.11 15.22
N GLN A 352 29.76 -19.83 14.57
CA GLN A 352 31.04 -20.22 15.16
C GLN A 352 31.98 -19.01 15.29
N GLU A 353 32.03 -18.14 14.28
CA GLU A 353 32.78 -16.87 14.34
C GLU A 353 32.26 -15.96 15.47
N LEU A 354 30.93 -15.83 15.61
CA LEU A 354 30.31 -15.04 16.67
C LEU A 354 30.58 -15.62 18.07
N ALA A 355 30.68 -16.95 18.21
CA ALA A 355 31.04 -17.60 19.47
C ALA A 355 32.55 -17.48 19.78
N GLN A 356 33.42 -17.53 18.77
CA GLN A 356 34.86 -17.32 18.94
C GLN A 356 35.17 -15.90 19.46
N LEU A 357 34.42 -14.89 18.99
CA LEU A 357 34.55 -13.52 19.48
C LEU A 357 34.26 -13.36 20.98
N ASP A 358 33.36 -14.17 21.57
CA ASP A 358 33.14 -14.16 23.02
C ASP A 358 34.37 -14.62 23.79
N VAL A 359 35.09 -15.61 23.26
CA VAL A 359 36.32 -16.15 23.84
C VAL A 359 37.48 -15.17 23.67
N GLU A 360 37.66 -14.63 22.45
CA GLU A 360 38.72 -13.63 22.15
C GLU A 360 38.60 -12.36 22.99
N MET A 361 37.37 -11.93 23.29
CA MET A 361 37.12 -10.73 24.09
C MET A 361 37.39 -10.92 25.59
N GLY A 362 37.72 -12.15 26.04
CA GLY A 362 38.35 -12.41 27.33
C GLY A 362 37.58 -11.87 28.53
N ILE A 363 36.27 -12.06 28.56
CA ILE A 363 35.36 -11.52 29.59
C ILE A 363 35.82 -12.01 30.99
N GLU A 364 36.43 -11.10 31.76
CA GLU A 364 37.08 -11.41 33.03
C GLU A 364 36.07 -11.97 34.06
N ASN A 365 36.40 -13.11 34.69
CA ASN A 365 35.64 -13.60 35.82
C ASN A 365 35.97 -12.76 37.08
N CYS A 366 34.96 -12.08 37.61
CA CYS A 366 35.07 -11.21 38.78
C CYS A 366 34.76 -11.92 40.12
N ASP A 367 34.27 -13.16 40.09
CA ASP A 367 33.86 -13.94 41.28
C ASP A 367 35.04 -14.26 42.23
N ARG A 368 36.28 -14.00 41.77
CA ARG A 368 37.53 -14.14 42.53
C ARG A 368 37.82 -13.01 43.53
N PHE A 369 37.07 -11.90 43.48
CA PHE A 369 37.26 -10.75 44.36
C PHE A 369 36.24 -10.76 45.52
N ALA A 370 36.63 -10.23 46.68
CA ALA A 370 35.76 -10.17 47.84
C ALA A 370 34.56 -9.24 47.61
N GLN A 371 33.39 -9.58 48.16
CA GLN A 371 32.20 -8.73 48.07
C GLN A 371 32.46 -7.36 48.69
N GLY A 372 32.06 -6.30 47.97
CA GLY A 372 32.26 -4.90 48.38
C GLY A 372 33.68 -4.38 48.27
N SER A 373 34.61 -5.11 47.63
CA SER A 373 35.98 -4.63 47.41
C SER A 373 36.08 -3.74 46.16
N LEU A 374 36.98 -2.76 46.19
CA LEU A 374 37.24 -1.85 45.06
C LEU A 374 37.77 -2.61 43.82
N GLU A 375 38.42 -3.75 44.01
CA GLU A 375 38.85 -4.66 42.94
C GLU A 375 37.67 -5.36 42.26
N LEU A 376 36.64 -5.77 43.02
CA LEU A 376 35.40 -6.32 42.49
C LEU A 376 34.67 -5.28 41.64
N GLU A 377 34.53 -4.04 42.14
CA GLU A 377 33.92 -2.93 41.39
C GLU A 377 34.67 -2.64 40.09
N ASN A 378 36.00 -2.48 40.16
CA ASN A 378 36.84 -2.26 38.99
C ASN A 378 36.85 -3.45 38.01
N CYS A 379 36.70 -4.69 38.49
CA CYS A 379 36.49 -5.84 37.62
C CYS A 379 35.14 -5.76 36.91
N ASN A 380 34.05 -5.51 37.65
CA ASN A 380 32.70 -5.42 37.10
C ASN A 380 32.59 -4.32 36.02
N VAL A 381 33.21 -3.15 36.23
CA VAL A 381 33.26 -2.07 35.23
C VAL A 381 34.04 -2.49 33.98
N ARG A 382 35.20 -3.14 34.13
CA ARG A 382 35.99 -3.65 32.98
C ARG A 382 35.26 -4.76 32.22
N ARG A 383 34.62 -5.69 32.95
CA ARG A 383 33.78 -6.76 32.40
C ARG A 383 32.61 -6.20 31.61
N ALA A 384 31.86 -5.25 32.17
CA ALA A 384 30.75 -4.59 31.49
C ALA A 384 31.22 -3.86 30.21
N LYS A 385 32.35 -3.15 30.26
CA LYS A 385 32.96 -2.49 29.09
C LYS A 385 33.38 -3.50 28.01
N ALA A 386 33.92 -4.65 28.40
CA ALA A 386 34.30 -5.72 27.47
C ALA A 386 33.07 -6.34 26.78
N VAL A 387 32.01 -6.64 27.53
CA VAL A 387 30.71 -7.12 27.02
C VAL A 387 30.14 -6.15 26.00
N LEU A 388 29.99 -4.86 26.36
CA LEU A 388 29.46 -3.82 25.47
C LEU A 388 30.30 -3.62 24.19
N LEU A 389 31.62 -3.83 24.26
CA LEU A 389 32.49 -3.74 23.09
C LEU A 389 32.37 -4.99 22.19
N ASN A 390 32.16 -6.16 22.78
CA ASN A 390 31.92 -7.41 22.07
C ASN A 390 30.57 -7.39 21.35
N GLU A 391 29.49 -6.98 22.02
CA GLU A 391 28.17 -6.78 21.42
C GLU A 391 28.22 -5.85 20.19
N LYS A 392 28.88 -4.68 20.32
CA LYS A 392 29.11 -3.77 19.18
C LYS A 392 29.88 -4.42 18.03
N LYS A 393 30.85 -5.29 18.30
CA LYS A 393 31.57 -6.06 17.25
C LYS A 393 30.61 -7.04 16.57
N LYS A 394 29.83 -7.80 17.34
CA LYS A 394 28.83 -8.76 16.83
C LYS A 394 27.79 -8.08 15.96
N ASP A 395 27.21 -6.95 16.40
CA ASP A 395 26.23 -6.20 15.61
C ASP A 395 26.84 -5.62 14.32
N LYS A 396 28.10 -5.19 14.35
CA LYS A 396 28.84 -4.77 13.15
C LYS A 396 29.08 -5.92 12.14
N ILE A 397 29.13 -7.16 12.61
CA ILE A 397 29.22 -8.35 11.74
C ILE A 397 27.83 -8.72 11.22
N LEU A 398 26.83 -8.81 12.11
CA LEU A 398 25.45 -9.16 11.76
C LEU A 398 24.82 -8.15 10.79
N SER A 399 25.10 -6.85 10.89
CA SER A 399 24.60 -5.81 9.97
C SER A 399 25.13 -5.91 8.53
N LYS A 400 26.04 -6.84 8.24
CA LYS A 400 26.39 -7.23 6.86
C LYS A 400 25.35 -8.16 6.23
N TYR A 401 24.66 -8.97 7.05
CA TYR A 401 23.81 -10.08 6.63
C TYR A 401 22.32 -9.87 6.96
N TYR A 402 22.03 -9.04 7.96
CA TYR A 402 20.68 -8.76 8.45
C TYR A 402 20.40 -7.27 8.54
N LEU A 403 19.15 -6.89 8.31
CA LEU A 403 18.57 -5.65 8.81
C LEU A 403 17.97 -5.93 10.20
N THR A 404 18.45 -5.23 11.22
CA THR A 404 17.87 -5.27 12.57
C THR A 404 16.79 -4.21 12.70
N TYR A 405 15.63 -4.61 13.20
CA TYR A 405 14.53 -3.73 13.55
C TYR A 405 14.48 -3.51 15.07
N PRO A 406 13.98 -2.35 15.52
CA PRO A 406 13.60 -1.22 14.69
C PRO A 406 14.83 -0.35 14.35
N THR A 407 14.87 0.32 13.20
CA THR A 407 16.02 1.14 12.75
C THR A 407 15.62 2.36 11.90
N ILE A 408 16.59 3.18 11.48
CA ILE A 408 16.43 4.23 10.47
C ILE A 408 16.97 3.72 9.14
N LEU A 409 16.17 3.80 8.07
CA LEU A 409 16.60 3.41 6.74
C LEU A 409 17.68 4.36 6.21
N GLN A 410 18.76 3.79 5.71
CA GLN A 410 19.94 4.50 5.20
C GLN A 410 19.68 5.04 3.78
N ILE A 411 18.77 6.01 3.68
CA ILE A 411 18.43 6.70 2.44
C ILE A 411 19.33 7.94 2.31
N PRO A 412 20.19 8.04 1.28
CA PRO A 412 21.06 9.19 1.08
C PRO A 412 20.29 10.42 0.58
N PHE A 413 20.54 11.58 1.19
CA PHE A 413 20.05 12.89 0.73
C PHE A 413 21.01 14.01 1.17
N TYR A 414 20.87 15.19 0.57
CA TYR A 414 21.62 16.39 0.97
C TYR A 414 20.86 17.14 2.07
N ALA A 415 21.50 17.41 3.20
CA ALA A 415 20.92 18.17 4.31
C ALA A 415 21.32 19.67 4.29
N ASP A 416 21.60 20.21 3.11
CA ASP A 416 22.01 21.60 2.86
C ASP A 416 20.86 22.62 2.94
N GLY A 417 19.68 22.18 3.39
CA GLY A 417 18.50 23.01 3.60
C GLY A 417 17.31 22.19 4.09
N ASP A 418 16.19 22.87 4.28
CA ASP A 418 14.95 22.25 4.77
C ASP A 418 14.19 21.51 3.64
N TRP A 419 13.27 20.61 4.01
CA TRP A 419 12.44 19.79 3.10
C TRP A 419 13.20 18.85 2.15
N LYS A 420 14.50 18.60 2.34
CA LYS A 420 15.31 17.81 1.40
C LYS A 420 15.11 16.30 1.48
N GLY A 421 14.98 15.77 2.70
CA GLY A 421 14.90 14.32 2.96
C GLY A 421 13.62 13.64 2.44
N PRO A 422 13.54 12.30 2.57
CA PRO A 422 12.39 11.50 2.15
C PRO A 422 11.07 11.90 2.87
N GLU A 423 9.96 11.80 2.15
CA GLU A 423 8.62 12.16 2.60
C GLU A 423 7.58 11.10 2.25
N ASP A 424 6.47 11.12 2.99
CA ASP A 424 5.25 10.32 2.77
C ASP A 424 5.51 8.83 2.45
N PRO A 425 6.28 8.09 3.29
CA PRO A 425 6.63 6.70 3.03
C PRO A 425 5.38 5.82 2.96
N ARG A 426 5.21 5.17 1.81
CA ARG A 426 4.28 4.07 1.57
C ARG A 426 5.05 2.77 1.50
N VAL A 427 4.37 1.64 1.65
CA VAL A 427 4.96 0.32 1.40
C VAL A 427 4.00 -0.54 0.58
N THR A 428 4.56 -1.35 -0.30
CA THR A 428 3.87 -2.45 -0.98
C THR A 428 4.72 -3.71 -0.89
N LEU A 429 4.11 -4.88 -0.98
CA LEU A 429 4.81 -6.16 -0.87
C LEU A 429 5.01 -6.78 -2.26
N ARG A 430 6.27 -7.01 -2.66
CA ARG A 430 6.59 -7.85 -3.82
C ARG A 430 6.73 -9.29 -3.35
N GLN A 431 5.96 -10.19 -3.94
CA GLN A 431 6.06 -11.63 -3.69
C GLN A 431 6.62 -12.33 -4.93
N GLY A 432 7.68 -13.12 -4.74
CA GLY A 432 8.20 -14.08 -5.72
C GLY A 432 7.80 -15.51 -5.37
N GLU A 433 8.33 -16.50 -6.09
CA GLU A 433 8.05 -17.91 -5.80
C GLU A 433 8.57 -18.38 -4.44
N ASN A 434 9.69 -17.81 -3.98
CA ASN A 434 10.42 -18.23 -2.78
C ASN A 434 10.90 -17.06 -1.91
N PHE A 435 10.29 -15.88 -2.04
CA PHE A 435 10.65 -14.71 -1.24
C PHE A 435 9.52 -13.69 -1.15
N GLU A 436 9.56 -12.89 -0.09
CA GLU A 436 8.76 -11.69 0.11
C GLU A 436 9.72 -10.51 0.27
N GLU A 437 9.39 -9.37 -0.33
CA GLU A 437 10.24 -8.18 -0.30
C GLU A 437 9.39 -6.91 -0.19
N PRO A 438 9.44 -6.19 0.95
CA PRO A 438 8.77 -4.91 1.08
C PRO A 438 9.49 -3.87 0.20
N LEU A 439 8.71 -3.05 -0.48
CA LEU A 439 9.17 -1.93 -1.29
C LEU A 439 8.65 -0.63 -0.68
N VAL A 440 9.55 0.17 -0.11
CA VAL A 440 9.22 1.44 0.52
C VAL A 440 9.28 2.55 -0.53
N LEU A 441 8.20 3.30 -0.70
CA LEU A 441 8.01 4.29 -1.75
C LEU A 441 7.83 5.67 -1.14
N PHE A 442 8.56 6.68 -1.62
CA PHE A 442 8.56 8.02 -1.03
C PHE A 442 8.93 9.08 -2.07
N ASN A 443 8.59 10.34 -1.79
CA ASN A 443 9.05 11.49 -2.56
C ASN A 443 10.22 12.19 -1.85
N MET A 444 11.25 12.56 -2.59
CA MET A 444 12.47 13.19 -2.06
C MET A 444 12.95 14.31 -2.99
N TYR A 445 13.67 15.31 -2.45
CA TYR A 445 14.28 16.35 -3.28
C TYR A 445 15.52 15.81 -4.00
N ASP A 446 15.50 15.82 -5.33
CA ASP A 446 16.66 15.50 -6.15
C ASP A 446 17.46 16.78 -6.40
N HIS A 447 18.70 16.81 -5.88
CA HIS A 447 19.58 17.98 -5.98
C HIS A 447 20.11 18.20 -7.41
N ALA A 448 20.24 17.15 -8.23
CA ALA A 448 20.74 17.26 -9.60
C ALA A 448 19.68 17.84 -10.56
N GLU A 449 18.40 17.50 -10.35
CA GLU A 449 17.27 18.03 -11.12
C GLU A 449 16.63 19.29 -10.50
N GLY A 450 16.96 19.60 -9.25
CA GLY A 450 16.40 20.72 -8.49
C GLY A 450 14.91 20.58 -8.16
N LYS A 451 14.38 19.35 -8.15
CA LYS A 451 12.94 19.02 -8.16
C LYS A 451 12.61 17.86 -7.24
N ARG A 452 11.33 17.68 -6.89
CA ARG A 452 10.90 16.50 -6.13
C ARG A 452 10.60 15.32 -7.06
N ARG A 453 11.12 14.15 -6.68
CA ARG A 453 11.05 12.90 -7.45
C ARG A 453 10.54 11.77 -6.57
N MET A 454 9.96 10.76 -7.20
CA MET A 454 9.59 9.51 -6.54
C MET A 454 10.77 8.55 -6.54
N PHE A 455 10.94 7.85 -5.43
CA PHE A 455 11.96 6.84 -5.23
C PHE A 455 11.31 5.58 -4.65
N SER A 456 11.99 4.45 -4.83
CA SER A 456 11.76 3.26 -4.03
C SER A 456 13.03 2.83 -3.30
N PHE A 457 12.87 2.26 -2.11
CA PHE A 457 13.95 1.66 -1.33
C PHE A 457 13.53 0.25 -0.90
N MET A 458 14.41 -0.73 -1.15
CA MET A 458 14.21 -2.15 -0.84
C MET A 458 15.02 -2.48 0.43
N PRO A 459 14.46 -2.37 1.65
CA PRO A 459 15.23 -2.46 2.90
C PRO A 459 15.83 -3.84 3.15
N HIS A 460 15.31 -4.91 2.53
CA HIS A 460 15.88 -6.26 2.58
C HIS A 460 16.88 -6.54 1.44
N ARG A 461 17.44 -5.50 0.82
CA ARG A 461 18.60 -5.58 -0.06
C ARG A 461 19.78 -4.79 0.49
N LYS A 462 20.99 -5.29 0.21
CA LYS A 462 22.25 -4.60 0.49
C LYS A 462 22.84 -3.92 -0.74
N ILE A 463 22.60 -4.48 -1.93
CA ILE A 463 23.18 -4.03 -3.20
C ILE A 463 22.15 -3.18 -3.94
N ASP A 464 22.49 -1.91 -4.15
CA ASP A 464 21.69 -0.89 -4.83
C ASP A 464 20.19 -0.90 -4.45
N PRO A 465 19.85 -0.75 -3.15
CA PRO A 465 18.47 -0.83 -2.66
C PRO A 465 17.60 0.36 -3.06
N LEU A 466 18.20 1.49 -3.45
CA LEU A 466 17.52 2.73 -3.85
C LEU A 466 17.35 2.79 -5.37
N VAL A 467 16.14 3.11 -5.84
CA VAL A 467 15.82 3.34 -7.26
C VAL A 467 15.08 4.68 -7.40
N LYS A 468 15.52 5.55 -8.31
CA LYS A 468 14.83 6.81 -8.66
C LYS A 468 13.92 6.58 -9.87
N PHE A 469 12.66 6.98 -9.80
CA PHE A 469 11.74 6.86 -10.93
C PHE A 469 11.82 8.06 -11.89
N SER A 470 11.86 7.75 -13.20
CA SER A 470 11.86 8.73 -14.30
C SER A 470 10.84 8.34 -15.35
N ILE A 471 10.19 9.31 -15.99
CA ILE A 471 9.15 9.07 -17.01
C ILE A 471 9.70 9.52 -18.37
N LEU A 472 9.75 8.61 -19.35
CA LEU A 472 10.35 8.90 -20.66
C LEU A 472 9.47 9.81 -21.52
N ASP A 473 8.24 9.38 -21.79
CA ASP A 473 7.39 10.00 -22.83
C ASP A 473 6.53 11.16 -22.32
N ARG A 474 6.75 11.60 -21.07
CA ARG A 474 5.96 12.67 -20.44
C ARG A 474 6.81 13.53 -19.52
N LYS A 475 6.68 14.85 -19.66
CA LYS A 475 7.32 15.82 -18.76
C LYS A 475 6.84 15.62 -17.32
N GLN A 476 7.73 15.15 -16.45
CA GLN A 476 7.50 15.07 -15.00
C GLN A 476 7.18 16.44 -14.39
N ARG A 477 6.33 16.42 -13.36
CA ARG A 477 5.97 17.59 -12.54
C ARG A 477 7.21 18.12 -11.81
N ASN A 478 7.13 19.35 -11.28
CA ASN A 478 8.18 19.87 -10.39
C ASN A 478 8.20 19.12 -9.05
N ASP A 479 7.02 18.74 -8.56
CA ASP A 479 6.83 17.96 -7.35
C ASP A 479 6.07 16.67 -7.66
N GLU A 480 6.80 15.56 -7.83
CA GLU A 480 6.17 14.24 -7.89
C GLU A 480 5.85 13.72 -6.48
N LYS A 481 4.61 13.23 -6.31
CA LYS A 481 4.03 12.68 -5.07
C LYS A 481 2.68 12.01 -5.34
N ASN A 482 2.12 11.34 -4.34
CA ASN A 482 0.78 10.73 -4.35
C ASN A 482 0.55 9.63 -5.41
N TRP A 483 1.60 8.99 -5.93
CA TRP A 483 1.46 7.84 -6.83
C TRP A 483 1.00 6.60 -6.04
N SER A 484 0.05 5.82 -6.55
CA SER A 484 -0.48 4.63 -5.84
C SER A 484 0.04 3.34 -6.47
N PRO A 485 0.86 2.54 -5.76
CA PRO A 485 1.52 1.37 -6.33
C PRO A 485 0.61 0.14 -6.44
N PHE A 486 0.86 -0.71 -7.44
CA PHE A 486 0.32 -2.07 -7.52
C PHE A 486 1.19 -3.01 -8.37
N PHE A 487 0.96 -4.32 -8.25
CA PHE A 487 1.64 -5.33 -9.04
C PHE A 487 0.71 -6.01 -10.05
N HIS A 488 1.11 -5.99 -11.32
CA HIS A 488 0.44 -6.65 -12.43
C HIS A 488 0.92 -8.12 -12.55
N PRO A 489 0.04 -9.11 -12.83
CA PRO A 489 0.45 -10.52 -12.87
C PRO A 489 1.48 -10.86 -13.95
N SER A 490 1.51 -10.13 -15.07
CA SER A 490 2.48 -10.34 -16.16
C SER A 490 3.92 -10.00 -15.76
N ASP A 491 4.10 -9.17 -14.73
CA ASP A 491 5.38 -8.52 -14.39
C ASP A 491 6.09 -9.15 -13.18
N ARG A 492 5.72 -10.41 -12.85
CA ARG A 492 6.37 -11.17 -11.76
C ARG A 492 7.89 -11.21 -11.95
N ALA A 493 8.61 -10.93 -10.87
CA ALA A 493 10.08 -11.00 -10.85
C ALA A 493 10.54 -12.43 -11.15
N VAL A 494 11.25 -12.61 -12.26
CA VAL A 494 11.67 -13.93 -12.78
C VAL A 494 12.87 -14.50 -11.99
N SER A 495 13.58 -13.67 -11.22
CA SER A 495 14.69 -14.10 -10.36
C SER A 495 14.98 -13.09 -9.25
N LYS A 496 15.87 -13.43 -8.32
CA LYS A 496 16.40 -12.47 -7.32
C LYS A 496 17.13 -11.27 -7.96
N LEU A 497 17.67 -11.45 -9.18
CA LEU A 497 18.46 -10.46 -9.91
C LEU A 497 17.58 -9.50 -10.72
N SER A 498 16.60 -10.04 -11.47
CA SER A 498 15.62 -9.21 -12.18
C SER A 498 14.51 -8.77 -11.24
N ARG A 499 14.55 -7.50 -10.83
CA ARG A 499 13.62 -6.93 -9.85
C ARG A 499 12.18 -6.79 -10.37
N GLY A 500 11.92 -7.12 -11.64
CA GLY A 500 10.60 -7.01 -12.27
C GLY A 500 10.13 -5.57 -12.41
N PHE A 501 8.81 -5.39 -12.49
CA PHE A 501 8.18 -4.09 -12.69
C PHE A 501 7.10 -3.83 -11.64
N ILE A 502 6.80 -2.55 -11.42
CA ILE A 502 5.71 -2.05 -10.57
C ILE A 502 4.84 -1.13 -11.41
N HIS A 503 3.53 -1.13 -11.17
CA HIS A 503 2.63 -0.16 -11.77
C HIS A 503 2.27 0.92 -10.75
N PHE A 504 1.98 2.12 -11.24
CA PHE A 504 1.44 3.21 -10.42
C PHE A 504 0.23 3.85 -11.10
N ILE A 505 -0.83 4.08 -10.31
CA ILE A 505 -1.82 5.10 -10.63
C ILE A 505 -1.15 6.46 -10.41
N TYR A 506 -0.92 7.19 -11.50
CA TYR A 506 -0.29 8.51 -11.55
C TYR A 506 -1.28 9.66 -11.35
N SER A 507 -2.52 9.43 -11.80
CA SER A 507 -3.67 10.31 -11.67
C SER A 507 -4.92 9.43 -11.62
N PHE A 508 -5.92 9.84 -10.83
CA PHE A 508 -7.18 9.11 -10.69
C PHE A 508 -8.28 9.65 -11.61
N GLY A 509 -8.42 10.98 -11.71
CA GLY A 509 -9.38 11.63 -12.61
C GLY A 509 -8.76 12.82 -13.35
N PRO A 510 -8.31 12.68 -14.60
CA PRO A 510 -8.30 11.46 -15.43
C PRO A 510 -7.45 10.30 -14.86
N LEU A 511 -7.79 9.07 -15.23
CA LEU A 511 -7.06 7.86 -14.86
C LEU A 511 -5.82 7.67 -15.76
N ASP A 512 -4.64 7.86 -15.17
CA ASP A 512 -3.34 7.64 -15.83
C ASP A 512 -2.57 6.56 -15.07
N ILE A 513 -2.07 5.53 -15.78
CA ILE A 513 -1.29 4.44 -15.20
C ILE A 513 0.05 4.30 -15.93
N MET A 514 1.12 4.28 -15.14
CA MET A 514 2.48 4.00 -15.61
C MET A 514 2.96 2.63 -15.14
N ARG A 515 3.89 2.06 -15.88
CA ARG A 515 4.65 0.85 -15.56
C ARG A 515 6.12 1.23 -15.42
N CYS A 516 6.75 0.88 -14.31
CA CYS A 516 8.12 1.24 -13.99
C CYS A 516 8.98 0.00 -13.72
N SER A 517 10.17 -0.03 -14.30
CA SER A 517 11.20 -1.02 -13.98
C SER A 517 11.73 -0.80 -12.56
N LEU A 518 11.84 -1.89 -11.77
CA LEU A 518 12.45 -1.86 -10.44
C LEU A 518 13.98 -2.02 -10.48
N ASN A 519 14.59 -2.12 -11.67
CA ASN A 519 16.04 -2.20 -11.83
C ASN A 519 16.68 -0.82 -11.97
N ASP A 520 16.15 0.00 -12.88
CA ASP A 520 16.69 1.31 -13.30
C ASP A 520 15.71 2.47 -13.06
N GLY A 521 14.46 2.19 -12.69
CA GLY A 521 13.44 3.20 -12.40
C GLY A 521 12.83 3.86 -13.64
N VAL A 522 13.08 3.32 -14.83
CA VAL A 522 12.49 3.84 -16.08
C VAL A 522 10.99 3.49 -16.12
N CYS A 523 10.15 4.49 -16.36
CA CYS A 523 8.70 4.38 -16.42
C CYS A 523 8.14 4.74 -17.81
N GLU A 524 7.22 3.90 -18.29
CA GLU A 524 6.42 4.09 -19.50
C GLU A 524 4.93 4.26 -19.14
N MET A 525 4.17 5.02 -19.94
CA MET A 525 2.71 5.12 -19.78
C MET A 525 2.05 3.90 -20.43
N VAL A 526 1.34 3.09 -19.65
CA VAL A 526 0.58 1.93 -20.16
C VAL A 526 -0.92 2.23 -20.30
N PHE A 527 -1.40 3.29 -19.64
CA PHE A 527 -2.75 3.80 -19.80
C PHE A 527 -2.75 5.32 -19.59
N ASP A 528 -3.38 6.06 -20.49
CA ASP A 528 -3.57 7.52 -20.43
C ASP A 528 -5.01 7.79 -20.87
N ALA A 529 -5.79 8.53 -20.08
CA ALA A 529 -7.20 8.78 -20.39
C ALA A 529 -7.41 9.52 -21.71
N LYS A 530 -6.39 10.19 -22.27
CA LYS A 530 -6.44 10.77 -23.62
C LYS A 530 -6.62 9.72 -24.71
N THR A 531 -6.18 8.48 -24.49
CA THR A 531 -6.40 7.38 -25.44
C THR A 531 -7.88 6.99 -25.56
N LEU A 532 -8.69 7.35 -24.56
CA LEU A 532 -10.11 7.06 -24.46
C LEU A 532 -10.99 8.18 -25.04
N ALA A 533 -10.40 9.30 -25.47
CA ALA A 533 -11.09 10.52 -25.92
C ALA A 533 -12.13 11.11 -24.92
N LEU A 534 -11.99 10.77 -23.63
CA LEU A 534 -12.83 11.30 -22.55
C LEU A 534 -12.71 12.82 -22.43
N SER A 535 -13.78 13.48 -22.00
CA SER A 535 -13.81 14.93 -21.97
C SER A 535 -13.07 15.53 -20.76
N ASP A 536 -12.32 16.62 -20.97
CA ASP A 536 -11.56 17.32 -19.90
C ASP A 536 -12.44 17.78 -18.71
N SER A 537 -13.76 17.90 -18.93
CA SER A 537 -14.78 18.16 -17.92
C SER A 537 -14.88 17.06 -16.84
N ASN A 538 -14.46 15.83 -17.14
CA ASN A 538 -14.55 14.66 -16.27
C ASN A 538 -13.29 14.51 -15.38
N SER A 539 -12.73 15.63 -14.91
CA SER A 539 -11.52 15.67 -14.08
C SER A 539 -11.83 15.96 -12.61
N PHE A 540 -11.30 15.14 -11.70
CA PHE A 540 -11.45 15.31 -10.25
C PHE A 540 -10.11 15.20 -9.53
N GLY A 541 -9.44 16.34 -9.37
CA GLY A 541 -8.18 16.45 -8.62
C GLY A 541 -8.28 16.27 -7.10
N GLY A 542 -9.48 15.94 -6.59
CA GLY A 542 -9.71 15.65 -5.17
C GLY A 542 -9.36 14.22 -4.76
N MET A 543 -9.18 13.29 -5.71
CA MET A 543 -8.74 11.93 -5.43
C MET A 543 -7.21 11.83 -5.53
N ARG A 544 -6.55 11.34 -4.46
CA ARG A 544 -5.08 11.27 -4.34
C ARG A 544 -4.63 9.90 -3.87
N GLY A 545 -3.35 9.60 -4.03
CA GLY A 545 -2.77 8.37 -3.52
C GLY A 545 -2.93 8.17 -2.01
N GLY A 546 -3.33 6.97 -1.65
CA GLY A 546 -3.58 6.52 -0.29
C GLY A 546 -2.73 5.27 -0.02
N THR A 547 -3.37 4.11 0.02
CA THR A 547 -2.70 2.79 0.08
C THR A 547 -2.12 2.37 -1.26
N GLN A 548 -1.40 1.24 -1.26
CA GLN A 548 -1.24 0.41 -2.46
C GLN A 548 -2.58 -0.21 -2.88
N PHE A 549 -2.69 -0.63 -4.15
CA PHE A 549 -3.79 -1.46 -4.64
C PHE A 549 -3.37 -2.93 -4.60
N VAL A 550 -4.13 -3.75 -3.87
CA VAL A 550 -3.90 -5.20 -3.73
C VAL A 550 -4.90 -5.98 -4.57
N LYS A 551 -4.55 -7.17 -5.04
CA LYS A 551 -5.50 -8.04 -5.73
C LYS A 551 -6.57 -8.56 -4.77
N LEU A 552 -7.66 -9.08 -5.34
CA LEU A 552 -8.57 -9.95 -4.61
C LEU A 552 -7.79 -11.10 -3.92
N PRO A 553 -8.25 -11.60 -2.76
CA PRO A 553 -7.51 -12.60 -1.99
C PRO A 553 -7.11 -13.84 -2.80
N ALA A 554 -5.89 -14.32 -2.62
CA ALA A 554 -5.30 -15.41 -3.41
C ALA A 554 -6.02 -16.78 -3.28
N SER A 555 -6.98 -16.90 -2.37
CA SER A 555 -7.88 -18.05 -2.29
C SER A 555 -8.92 -18.09 -3.42
N LEU A 556 -9.28 -16.93 -3.99
CA LEU A 556 -10.27 -16.83 -5.07
C LEU A 556 -9.70 -17.22 -6.44
N PRO A 557 -10.54 -17.75 -7.34
CA PRO A 557 -10.20 -17.89 -8.74
C PRO A 557 -9.97 -16.52 -9.41
N GLY A 558 -9.09 -16.50 -10.41
CA GLY A 558 -8.94 -15.34 -11.29
C GLY A 558 -10.11 -15.23 -12.27
N VAL A 559 -10.32 -14.04 -12.84
CA VAL A 559 -11.27 -13.85 -13.95
C VAL A 559 -10.50 -13.94 -15.27
N ARG A 560 -11.02 -14.66 -16.26
CA ARG A 560 -10.35 -14.86 -17.55
C ARG A 560 -10.10 -13.51 -18.24
N ASN A 561 -8.85 -13.27 -18.63
CA ASN A 561 -8.37 -12.07 -19.34
C ASN A 561 -8.61 -10.74 -18.58
N LYS A 562 -8.86 -10.79 -17.27
CA LYS A 562 -9.17 -9.62 -16.46
C LYS A 562 -8.38 -9.64 -15.16
N ASN A 563 -8.00 -8.46 -14.68
CA ASN A 563 -7.35 -8.29 -13.39
C ASN A 563 -8.10 -7.28 -12.54
N MET A 564 -8.20 -7.55 -11.24
CA MET A 564 -8.98 -6.75 -10.29
C MET A 564 -8.14 -6.45 -9.06
N TRP A 565 -8.13 -5.19 -8.64
CA TRP A 565 -7.47 -4.73 -7.43
C TRP A 565 -8.39 -3.83 -6.62
N VAL A 566 -8.19 -3.83 -5.30
CA VAL A 566 -8.85 -2.93 -4.35
C VAL A 566 -7.79 -2.09 -3.67
N GLY A 567 -8.07 -0.79 -3.55
CA GLY A 567 -7.23 0.17 -2.84
C GLY A 567 -8.07 1.14 -2.04
N PHE A 568 -7.42 1.88 -1.14
CA PHE A 568 -8.02 3.01 -0.44
C PHE A 568 -7.27 4.29 -0.80
N PRO A 569 -7.67 4.98 -1.88
CA PRO A 569 -7.23 6.35 -2.18
C PRO A 569 -7.65 7.32 -1.08
N LYS A 570 -7.08 8.53 -1.14
CA LYS A 570 -7.33 9.59 -0.17
C LYS A 570 -8.09 10.74 -0.83
N LEU A 571 -9.28 11.02 -0.32
CA LEU A 571 -10.03 12.23 -0.61
C LEU A 571 -9.23 13.45 -0.12
N HIS A 572 -9.27 14.51 -0.90
CA HIS A 572 -8.79 15.85 -0.55
C HIS A 572 -9.74 16.87 -1.19
N ILE A 573 -10.62 17.43 -0.37
CA ILE A 573 -11.50 18.53 -0.75
C ILE A 573 -11.28 19.72 0.19
N LYS A 574 -11.79 20.89 -0.20
CA LYS A 574 -11.59 22.15 0.51
C LYS A 574 -12.92 22.80 0.80
N ASP A 575 -12.96 23.56 1.89
CA ASP A 575 -14.04 24.50 2.23
C ASP A 575 -15.46 23.86 2.20
N CYS A 576 -15.54 22.55 2.47
CA CYS A 576 -16.74 21.70 2.32
C CYS A 576 -17.61 21.59 3.58
N GLY A 577 -17.33 22.39 4.62
CA GLY A 577 -18.05 22.40 5.89
C GLY A 577 -17.27 21.90 7.11
N CYS A 578 -16.15 21.17 6.90
CA CYS A 578 -15.22 20.81 7.97
C CYS A 578 -13.80 21.31 7.67
N GLY A 579 -13.39 22.40 8.32
CA GLY A 579 -12.07 23.00 8.13
C GLY A 579 -11.87 23.60 6.73
N LYS A 580 -10.63 23.99 6.43
CA LYS A 580 -10.21 24.49 5.11
C LYS A 580 -9.80 23.35 4.17
N ILE A 581 -9.27 22.27 4.73
CA ILE A 581 -8.87 21.07 3.98
C ILE A 581 -9.33 19.83 4.73
N PHE A 582 -10.05 18.96 4.02
CA PHE A 582 -10.65 17.75 4.56
C PHE A 582 -10.11 16.53 3.81
N TYR A 583 -9.60 15.54 4.56
CA TYR A 583 -9.15 14.27 4.01
C TYR A 583 -9.88 13.08 4.66
N ARG A 584 -10.30 12.13 3.83
CA ARG A 584 -10.87 10.84 4.26
C ARG A 584 -10.34 9.71 3.38
N PRO A 585 -10.27 8.47 3.89
CA PRO A 585 -10.21 7.28 3.05
C PRO A 585 -11.38 7.22 2.06
N MET A 586 -11.07 6.82 0.84
CA MET A 586 -12.00 6.35 -0.19
C MET A 586 -11.81 4.84 -0.34
N LEU A 587 -12.75 4.11 -0.94
CA LEU A 587 -12.52 2.75 -1.44
C LEU A 587 -12.62 2.78 -2.96
N ASP A 588 -11.73 2.09 -3.66
CA ASP A 588 -11.66 2.07 -5.12
C ASP A 588 -11.37 0.65 -5.63
N VAL A 589 -12.14 0.21 -6.64
CA VAL A 589 -12.01 -1.08 -7.32
C VAL A 589 -11.49 -0.82 -8.73
N LEU A 590 -10.19 -1.02 -8.93
CA LEU A 590 -9.54 -0.91 -10.23
C LEU A 590 -9.68 -2.24 -10.99
N VAL A 591 -10.15 -2.19 -12.23
CA VAL A 591 -10.27 -3.36 -13.11
C VAL A 591 -9.59 -3.12 -14.45
N GLU A 592 -8.76 -4.08 -14.85
CA GLU A 592 -8.08 -4.16 -16.15
C GLU A 592 -8.70 -5.27 -17.01
N SER A 593 -8.83 -5.03 -18.30
CA SER A 593 -9.30 -5.99 -19.31
C SER A 593 -8.58 -5.73 -20.63
N GLY A 594 -7.67 -6.63 -21.02
CA GLY A 594 -6.94 -6.54 -22.29
C GLY A 594 -6.04 -5.30 -22.44
N GLY A 595 -5.53 -4.75 -21.33
CA GLY A 595 -4.76 -3.51 -21.27
C GLY A 595 -5.58 -2.23 -21.04
N VAL A 596 -6.92 -2.31 -21.05
CA VAL A 596 -7.80 -1.18 -20.75
C VAL A 596 -8.13 -1.18 -19.26
N TYR A 597 -7.94 -0.06 -18.57
CA TYR A 597 -8.19 0.10 -17.13
C TYR A 597 -9.39 1.01 -16.86
N HIS A 598 -10.14 0.72 -15.79
CA HIS A 598 -11.18 1.61 -15.28
C HIS A 598 -11.39 1.44 -13.77
N GLN A 599 -11.91 2.49 -13.11
CA GLN A 599 -12.34 2.46 -11.71
C GLN A 599 -13.80 2.00 -11.67
N GLU A 600 -14.03 0.72 -11.44
CA GLU A 600 -15.34 0.08 -11.63
C GLU A 600 -16.35 0.44 -10.50
N LEU A 601 -15.84 0.70 -9.29
CA LEU A 601 -16.58 1.17 -8.13
C LEU A 601 -15.72 2.12 -7.29
N VAL A 602 -16.26 3.26 -6.89
CA VAL A 602 -15.60 4.17 -5.93
C VAL A 602 -16.56 4.57 -4.80
N VAL A 603 -16.08 4.55 -3.55
CA VAL A 603 -16.78 5.06 -2.36
C VAL A 603 -16.20 6.44 -1.99
N PRO A 604 -17.01 7.51 -1.87
CA PRO A 604 -16.53 8.89 -1.86
C PRO A 604 -15.79 9.29 -0.57
N ALA A 605 -16.20 8.76 0.58
CA ALA A 605 -15.58 9.03 1.88
C ALA A 605 -15.97 7.95 2.91
N ILE A 606 -15.02 7.56 3.77
CA ILE A 606 -15.22 6.60 4.86
C ILE A 606 -14.64 7.20 6.16
N GLY A 607 -15.42 7.17 7.24
CA GLY A 607 -15.00 7.71 8.55
C GLY A 607 -14.50 6.67 9.56
N PHE A 608 -14.91 5.40 9.41
CA PHE A 608 -14.66 4.32 10.39
C PHE A 608 -15.07 4.66 11.84
N ASP A 609 -16.11 5.49 12.00
CA ASP A 609 -16.56 6.09 13.27
C ASP A 609 -15.43 6.69 14.14
N ILE A 610 -14.31 7.07 13.51
CA ILE A 610 -13.21 7.76 14.19
C ILE A 610 -13.57 9.22 14.27
N ASP A 611 -13.71 9.72 15.50
CA ASP A 611 -13.63 11.16 15.72
C ASP A 611 -12.17 11.62 15.53
N VAL A 612 -11.95 12.46 14.53
CA VAL A 612 -10.62 12.76 13.96
C VAL A 612 -10.04 14.00 14.63
N LEU A 613 -8.93 13.81 15.36
CA LEU A 613 -8.18 14.90 15.97
C LEU A 613 -7.79 16.01 14.98
N SER A 614 -7.89 17.25 15.46
CA SER A 614 -7.43 18.46 14.83
C SER A 614 -5.92 18.43 14.55
N TRP A 615 -5.46 19.30 13.64
CA TRP A 615 -4.05 19.35 13.24
C TRP A 615 -3.05 19.58 14.40
N ASP A 616 -3.49 20.24 15.47
CA ASP A 616 -2.73 20.50 16.71
C ASP A 616 -2.88 19.42 17.79
N LEU A 617 -3.67 18.36 17.54
CA LEU A 617 -3.89 17.19 18.40
C LEU A 617 -4.62 17.48 19.73
N LYS A 618 -5.40 18.57 19.82
CA LYS A 618 -6.01 19.01 21.10
C LYS A 618 -7.54 18.92 21.17
N SER A 619 -8.22 18.87 20.03
CA SER A 619 -9.66 18.67 19.95
C SER A 619 -9.98 17.85 18.71
N THR A 620 -11.26 17.61 18.45
CA THR A 620 -11.75 17.04 17.19
C THR A 620 -12.58 18.03 16.39
N GLU A 621 -12.66 19.28 16.87
CA GLU A 621 -13.33 20.37 16.16
C GLU A 621 -12.72 20.56 14.76
N CYS A 622 -13.59 20.89 13.79
CA CYS A 622 -13.21 21.16 12.40
C CYS A 622 -12.43 22.48 12.23
N MET A 623 -11.19 22.50 12.75
CA MET A 623 -10.19 23.55 12.55
C MET A 623 -9.50 23.44 11.18
N GLU A 624 -8.44 24.24 10.93
CA GLU A 624 -7.84 24.48 9.60
C GLU A 624 -7.72 23.25 8.69
N THR A 625 -7.28 22.11 9.22
CA THR A 625 -7.14 20.87 8.46
C THR A 625 -7.53 19.67 9.32
N ASN A 626 -8.44 18.84 8.81
CA ASN A 626 -8.89 17.60 9.44
C ASN A 626 -8.47 16.42 8.53
N ILE A 627 -7.65 15.51 9.07
CA ILE A 627 -7.00 14.44 8.28
C ILE A 627 -7.28 13.07 8.87
N LEU A 628 -7.98 12.24 8.11
CA LEU A 628 -7.89 10.79 8.19
C LEU A 628 -7.29 10.30 6.87
N SER A 629 -6.07 9.75 6.92
CA SER A 629 -5.31 9.32 5.74
C SER A 629 -5.14 7.81 5.73
N PRO A 630 -5.61 7.08 4.71
CA PRO A 630 -5.26 5.67 4.56
C PRO A 630 -3.78 5.56 4.13
N ASN A 631 -3.03 4.65 4.73
CA ASN A 631 -1.58 4.55 4.56
C ASN A 631 -1.13 3.23 3.93
N SER A 632 -1.74 2.10 4.31
CA SER A 632 -1.50 0.80 3.69
C SER A 632 -2.65 -0.17 3.91
N ILE A 633 -2.76 -1.18 3.04
CA ILE A 633 -3.44 -2.44 3.33
C ILE A 633 -2.36 -3.40 3.87
N ALA A 634 -2.40 -3.74 5.15
CA ALA A 634 -1.40 -4.59 5.79
C ALA A 634 -1.47 -6.04 5.28
N HIS A 635 -2.69 -6.55 5.12
CA HIS A 635 -3.02 -7.85 4.53
C HIS A 635 -4.52 -7.92 4.14
N TRP A 636 -4.91 -8.94 3.38
CA TRP A 636 -6.32 -9.28 3.11
C TRP A 636 -6.48 -10.80 2.93
N ASN A 637 -7.27 -11.45 3.79
CA ASN A 637 -7.40 -12.90 3.85
C ASN A 637 -8.87 -13.32 3.96
N VAL A 638 -9.26 -14.37 3.24
CA VAL A 638 -10.53 -15.07 3.45
C VAL A 638 -10.28 -16.27 4.36
N ILE A 639 -11.03 -16.38 5.45
CA ILE A 639 -10.83 -17.41 6.48
C ILE A 639 -11.91 -18.48 6.50
N ASN A 640 -13.09 -18.18 5.95
CA ASN A 640 -14.26 -19.05 5.94
C ASN A 640 -15.15 -18.67 4.75
N GLN A 641 -16.04 -19.57 4.34
CA GLN A 641 -17.14 -19.29 3.43
C GLN A 641 -18.37 -20.08 3.90
N ASN A 642 -19.51 -19.40 3.96
CA ASN A 642 -20.79 -20.03 4.28
C ASN A 642 -21.24 -20.90 3.08
N PRO A 643 -21.47 -22.21 3.25
CA PRO A 643 -21.74 -23.12 2.13
C PRO A 643 -23.14 -22.92 1.50
N ASP A 644 -24.11 -22.38 2.25
CA ASP A 644 -25.50 -22.22 1.77
C ASP A 644 -25.69 -20.90 1.01
N SER A 645 -25.12 -19.81 1.54
CA SER A 645 -25.23 -18.45 0.97
C SER A 645 -24.08 -18.06 0.06
N LEU A 646 -23.01 -18.87 0.02
CA LEU A 646 -21.73 -18.60 -0.65
C LEU A 646 -21.03 -17.29 -0.23
N MET A 647 -21.49 -16.63 0.83
CA MET A 647 -20.88 -15.41 1.36
C MET A 647 -19.53 -15.73 2.02
N PHE A 648 -18.52 -14.93 1.71
CA PHE A 648 -17.17 -15.08 2.26
C PHE A 648 -17.04 -14.46 3.66
N ASP A 649 -16.11 -14.96 4.46
CA ASP A 649 -15.66 -14.29 5.68
C ASP A 649 -14.23 -13.81 5.47
N ASP A 650 -14.07 -12.52 5.18
CA ASP A 650 -12.81 -11.90 4.82
C ASP A 650 -12.41 -10.80 5.81
N PHE A 651 -11.12 -10.76 6.13
CA PHE A 651 -10.49 -9.81 7.05
C PHE A 651 -9.40 -9.04 6.31
N MET A 652 -9.49 -7.72 6.31
CA MET A 652 -8.53 -6.80 5.72
C MET A 652 -8.08 -5.80 6.76
N THR A 653 -6.80 -5.78 7.12
CA THR A 653 -6.29 -4.80 8.08
C THR A 653 -5.64 -3.62 7.34
N LEU A 654 -6.01 -2.41 7.73
CA LEU A 654 -5.47 -1.14 7.25
C LEU A 654 -4.61 -0.49 8.32
N THR A 655 -3.58 0.25 7.91
CA THR A 655 -3.07 1.37 8.72
C THR A 655 -3.61 2.69 8.20
N VAL A 656 -4.09 3.53 9.11
CA VAL A 656 -4.53 4.90 8.83
C VAL A 656 -3.77 5.88 9.72
N SER A 657 -3.60 7.13 9.28
CA SER A 657 -3.12 8.21 10.13
C SER A 657 -4.18 9.27 10.39
N GLU A 658 -4.34 9.58 11.67
CA GLU A 658 -5.12 10.67 12.20
C GLU A 658 -4.23 11.91 12.39
N SER A 659 -4.71 13.06 11.92
CA SER A 659 -4.00 14.36 11.89
C SER A 659 -2.62 14.31 11.22
N ASP A 660 -2.42 13.25 10.41
CA ASP A 660 -1.15 12.77 9.88
C ASP A 660 -0.04 12.60 10.93
N THR A 661 -0.37 12.04 12.10
CA THR A 661 0.56 11.87 13.23
C THR A 661 0.33 10.56 14.00
N LEU A 662 -0.91 10.26 14.40
CA LEU A 662 -1.23 9.03 15.12
C LEU A 662 -1.53 7.91 14.12
N THR A 663 -0.79 6.80 14.19
CA THR A 663 -1.04 5.64 13.31
C THR A 663 -1.96 4.67 14.03
N LYS A 664 -3.18 4.51 13.53
CA LYS A 664 -4.18 3.54 14.01
C LYS A 664 -4.20 2.33 13.08
N VAL A 665 -4.32 1.15 13.65
CA VAL A 665 -4.60 -0.11 12.94
C VAL A 665 -6.11 -0.35 12.97
N ILE A 666 -6.73 -0.60 11.82
CA ILE A 666 -8.16 -0.91 11.71
C ILE A 666 -8.31 -2.25 10.98
N THR A 667 -9.05 -3.19 11.56
CA THR A 667 -9.44 -4.43 10.90
C THR A 667 -10.83 -4.27 10.30
N LEU A 668 -10.94 -4.46 8.99
CA LEU A 668 -12.20 -4.48 8.25
C LEU A 668 -12.65 -5.92 8.00
N ARG A 669 -13.96 -6.14 7.99
CA ARG A 669 -14.59 -7.43 7.69
C ARG A 669 -15.69 -7.28 6.64
N GLY A 670 -15.77 -8.23 5.69
CA GLY A 670 -16.80 -8.24 4.64
C GLY A 670 -16.49 -7.38 3.41
N VAL A 671 -15.26 -6.89 3.25
CA VAL A 671 -14.85 -6.04 2.11
C VAL A 671 -15.02 -6.79 0.78
N LEU A 672 -14.72 -8.09 0.75
CA LEU A 672 -14.88 -8.91 -0.44
C LEU A 672 -16.35 -9.04 -0.85
N ASN A 673 -17.25 -9.27 0.10
CA ASN A 673 -18.68 -9.37 -0.19
C ASN A 673 -19.27 -8.04 -0.69
N TYR A 674 -18.79 -6.91 -0.16
CA TYR A 674 -19.14 -5.57 -0.64
C TYR A 674 -18.70 -5.37 -2.10
N VAL A 675 -17.43 -5.64 -2.40
CA VAL A 675 -16.87 -5.49 -3.75
C VAL A 675 -17.55 -6.43 -4.76
N LEU A 676 -17.83 -7.68 -4.40
CA LEU A 676 -18.56 -8.60 -5.28
C LEU A 676 -20.07 -8.31 -5.37
N GLY A 677 -20.62 -7.58 -4.40
CA GLY A 677 -22.04 -7.23 -4.32
C GLY A 677 -22.53 -6.41 -5.52
N ILE A 678 -21.67 -5.60 -6.15
CA ILE A 678 -22.02 -4.84 -7.35
C ILE A 678 -22.53 -5.75 -8.49
N TYR A 679 -21.96 -6.94 -8.65
CA TYR A 679 -22.36 -7.91 -9.69
C TYR A 679 -23.67 -8.64 -9.39
N ARG A 680 -24.20 -8.47 -8.18
CA ARG A 680 -25.46 -9.04 -7.70
C ARG A 680 -26.61 -8.06 -7.90
N GLU A 681 -26.34 -6.77 -7.69
CA GLU A 681 -27.37 -5.72 -7.61
C GLU A 681 -27.39 -4.77 -8.81
N LYS A 682 -26.28 -4.62 -9.55
CA LYS A 682 -26.18 -3.75 -10.72
C LYS A 682 -25.90 -4.54 -11.99
N GLN A 683 -26.45 -4.08 -13.11
CA GLN A 683 -26.17 -4.64 -14.44
C GLN A 683 -24.84 -4.08 -14.93
N ILE A 684 -23.71 -4.61 -14.43
CA ILE A 684 -22.37 -4.15 -14.82
C ILE A 684 -21.92 -4.88 -16.09
N LYS A 685 -21.41 -4.14 -17.10
CA LYS A 685 -20.81 -4.71 -18.30
C LYS A 685 -19.58 -5.54 -17.90
N ASP A 686 -19.38 -6.73 -18.50
CA ASP A 686 -18.26 -7.59 -18.08
C ASP A 686 -16.92 -6.95 -18.47
N ASP A 687 -16.80 -6.49 -19.71
CA ASP A 687 -15.68 -5.69 -20.21
C ASP A 687 -16.03 -4.19 -20.15
N PHE A 688 -15.00 -3.33 -20.15
CA PHE A 688 -15.16 -1.87 -20.27
C PHE A 688 -14.77 -1.44 -21.69
N GLU A 689 -15.71 -0.81 -22.39
CA GLU A 689 -15.53 -0.37 -23.78
C GLU A 689 -15.59 1.16 -23.87
N PRO A 690 -14.45 1.84 -24.18
CA PRO A 690 -14.40 3.29 -24.29
C PRO A 690 -15.31 3.80 -25.42
N SER A 691 -16.27 4.64 -25.04
CA SER A 691 -17.35 5.15 -25.88
C SER A 691 -17.89 6.48 -25.32
N LEU A 692 -18.67 7.21 -26.12
CA LEU A 692 -19.36 8.43 -25.64
C LEU A 692 -20.31 8.11 -24.46
N GLU A 693 -21.04 6.99 -24.53
CA GLU A 693 -21.86 6.48 -23.42
C GLU A 693 -21.02 6.31 -22.14
N SER A 694 -19.82 5.72 -22.24
CA SER A 694 -18.93 5.57 -21.09
C SER A 694 -18.36 6.89 -20.55
N ASP A 695 -18.10 7.90 -21.41
CA ASP A 695 -17.65 9.23 -20.95
C ASP A 695 -18.75 9.93 -20.16
N ASP A 696 -20.00 9.85 -20.62
CA ASP A 696 -21.15 10.44 -19.93
C ASP A 696 -21.42 9.71 -18.59
N ILE A 697 -21.34 8.38 -18.55
CA ILE A 697 -21.48 7.61 -17.30
C ILE A 697 -20.34 7.97 -16.32
N ILE A 698 -19.08 8.01 -16.78
CA ILE A 698 -17.93 8.38 -15.93
C ILE A 698 -18.08 9.81 -15.41
N GLY A 699 -18.48 10.77 -16.26
CA GLY A 699 -18.74 12.15 -15.86
C GLY A 699 -19.83 12.26 -14.80
N LYS A 700 -20.93 11.54 -14.96
CA LYS A 700 -22.00 11.48 -13.95
C LYS A 700 -21.53 10.82 -12.66
N THR A 701 -20.81 9.70 -12.75
CA THR A 701 -20.19 9.00 -11.60
C THR A 701 -19.32 9.96 -10.79
N ILE A 702 -18.45 10.72 -11.45
CA ILE A 702 -17.58 11.72 -10.81
C ILE A 702 -18.41 12.83 -10.15
N SER A 703 -19.48 13.33 -10.80
CA SER A 703 -20.38 14.31 -10.18
C SER A 703 -21.05 13.78 -8.91
N CYS A 704 -21.51 12.53 -8.91
CA CYS A 704 -22.12 11.88 -7.74
C CYS A 704 -21.09 11.64 -6.62
N LEU A 705 -19.85 11.26 -6.97
CA LEU A 705 -18.74 11.11 -6.03
C LEU A 705 -18.40 12.42 -5.32
N ILE A 706 -18.34 13.53 -6.06
CA ILE A 706 -18.10 14.87 -5.49
C ILE A 706 -19.22 15.24 -4.52
N GLY A 707 -20.49 15.09 -4.94
CA GLY A 707 -21.65 15.40 -4.09
C GLY A 707 -21.68 14.57 -2.81
N GLY A 708 -21.42 13.27 -2.89
CA GLY A 708 -21.35 12.39 -1.71
C GLY A 708 -20.18 12.73 -0.77
N ALA A 709 -19.03 13.14 -1.32
CA ALA A 709 -17.88 13.57 -0.53
C ALA A 709 -18.12 14.90 0.19
N GLU A 710 -18.76 15.86 -0.48
CA GLU A 710 -19.17 17.14 0.11
C GLU A 710 -20.24 16.94 1.18
N GLN A 711 -21.26 16.10 0.94
CA GLN A 711 -22.28 15.75 1.93
C GLN A 711 -21.67 15.12 3.19
N HIS A 712 -20.74 14.18 3.04
CA HIS A 712 -20.03 13.56 4.16
C HIS A 712 -19.20 14.59 4.96
N CYS A 713 -18.47 15.48 4.27
CA CYS A 713 -17.71 16.55 4.91
C CYS A 713 -18.62 17.52 5.68
N ALA A 714 -19.74 17.93 5.09
CA ALA A 714 -20.70 18.84 5.72
C ALA A 714 -21.37 18.20 6.95
N ALA A 715 -21.76 16.92 6.88
CA ALA A 715 -22.34 16.20 8.01
C ALA A 715 -21.34 16.04 9.18
N TYR A 716 -20.09 15.69 8.89
CA TYR A 716 -19.03 15.64 9.90
C TYR A 716 -18.73 17.04 10.48
N GLY A 717 -18.73 18.08 9.66
CA GLY A 717 -18.57 19.48 10.11
C GLY A 717 -19.69 19.99 11.01
N GLN A 718 -20.93 19.49 10.83
CA GLN A 718 -22.07 19.87 11.66
C GLN A 718 -22.05 19.24 13.07
N SER A 719 -21.46 18.05 13.22
CA SER A 719 -21.27 17.38 14.50
C SER A 719 -20.04 17.91 15.25
N HIS A 720 -18.98 18.32 14.54
CA HIS A 720 -17.72 18.78 15.10
C HIS A 720 -17.53 20.30 14.97
N LYS A 721 -18.62 21.04 15.25
CA LYS A 721 -18.61 22.51 15.23
C LYS A 721 -17.63 23.06 16.25
N ARG A 722 -16.84 24.05 15.81
CA ARG A 722 -16.01 24.86 16.68
C ARG A 722 -16.87 25.57 17.73
N ILE A 723 -16.58 25.38 19.01
CA ILE A 723 -17.07 26.28 20.04
C ILE A 723 -16.29 27.59 19.89
N GLU A 724 -16.98 28.66 19.47
CA GLU A 724 -16.37 29.99 19.42
C GLU A 724 -16.03 30.46 20.84
N LYS A 725 -14.80 30.16 21.28
CA LYS A 725 -14.22 30.83 22.44
C LYS A 725 -14.23 32.33 22.18
N PRO A 726 -14.73 33.16 23.12
CA PRO A 726 -14.72 34.61 22.98
C PRO A 726 -13.32 35.08 22.60
N ARG A 727 -13.23 35.90 21.55
CA ARG A 727 -11.96 36.45 21.08
C ARG A 727 -11.24 37.14 22.24
N GLU A 728 -10.06 36.64 22.61
CA GLU A 728 -9.19 37.37 23.52
C GLU A 728 -8.76 38.68 22.86
N LEU A 729 -9.28 39.78 23.39
CA LEU A 729 -8.89 41.13 23.02
C LEU A 729 -7.38 41.30 23.25
N THR A 730 -6.67 41.89 22.28
CA THR A 730 -5.25 42.25 22.48
C THR A 730 -5.10 43.24 23.64
N PRO A 731 -3.91 43.43 24.23
CA PRO A 731 -3.71 44.44 25.27
C PRO A 731 -4.13 45.85 24.84
N GLU A 732 -4.00 46.16 23.55
CA GLU A 732 -4.42 47.43 22.94
C GLU A 732 -5.94 47.51 22.81
N GLU A 733 -6.61 46.43 22.41
CA GLU A 733 -8.06 46.34 22.32
C GLU A 733 -8.74 46.33 23.69
N LYS A 734 -8.15 45.66 24.70
CA LYS A 734 -8.59 45.74 26.10
C LYS A 734 -8.52 47.18 26.60
N LYS A 735 -7.39 47.85 26.38
CA LYS A 735 -7.18 49.26 26.78
C LYS A 735 -8.09 50.22 26.02
N ALA A 736 -8.41 49.94 24.75
CA ALA A 736 -9.38 50.71 23.98
C ALA A 736 -10.82 50.51 24.50
N LEU A 737 -11.17 49.28 24.89
CA LEU A 737 -12.49 48.93 25.45
C LEU A 737 -12.69 49.54 26.84
N GLU A 738 -11.68 49.47 27.72
CA GLU A 738 -11.67 50.16 29.03
C GLU A 738 -11.91 51.66 28.85
N LYS A 739 -11.15 52.30 27.95
CA LYS A 739 -11.25 53.73 27.67
C LYS A 739 -12.58 54.14 27.00
N LYS A 740 -13.26 53.19 26.33
CA LYS A 740 -14.63 53.36 25.83
C LYS A 740 -15.65 53.27 26.97
N LEU A 741 -15.52 52.27 27.85
CA LEU A 741 -16.36 52.12 29.04
C LEU A 741 -16.25 53.34 29.98
N GLU A 742 -15.05 53.89 30.18
CA GLU A 742 -14.84 55.12 30.96
C GLU A 742 -15.57 56.32 30.36
N ARG A 743 -15.61 56.44 29.03
CA ARG A 743 -16.36 57.50 28.34
C ARG A 743 -17.87 57.29 28.46
N GLU A 744 -18.37 56.09 28.18
CA GLU A 744 -19.79 55.77 28.29
C GLU A 744 -20.31 55.92 29.74
N ASN A 745 -19.49 55.59 30.74
CA ASN A 745 -19.82 55.82 32.15
C ASN A 745 -19.77 57.31 32.54
N LYS A 746 -18.84 58.10 31.98
CA LYS A 746 -18.85 59.57 32.15
C LYS A 746 -20.06 60.22 31.51
N GLU A 747 -20.40 59.83 30.29
CA GLU A 747 -21.58 60.34 29.58
C GLU A 747 -22.87 59.99 30.34
N LYS A 748 -23.01 58.76 30.87
CA LYS A 748 -24.13 58.38 31.75
C LYS A 748 -24.15 59.16 33.07
N LEU A 749 -22.99 59.43 33.70
CA LEU A 749 -22.90 60.25 34.91
C LEU A 749 -23.26 61.71 34.64
N GLU A 750 -22.90 62.25 33.46
CA GLU A 750 -23.31 63.59 33.04
C GLU A 750 -24.80 63.69 32.69
N ASP A 751 -25.40 62.63 32.13
CA ASP A 751 -26.85 62.59 31.85
C ASP A 751 -27.67 62.50 33.16
N ILE A 752 -27.23 61.69 34.12
CA ILE A 752 -27.82 61.64 35.48
C ILE A 752 -27.64 62.99 36.19
N GLY A 753 -26.45 63.60 36.09
CA GLY A 753 -26.19 64.94 36.63
C GLY A 753 -27.01 66.07 35.99
N LYS A 754 -27.53 65.86 34.76
CA LYS A 754 -28.45 66.78 34.08
C LYS A 754 -29.92 66.47 34.38
N SER A 755 -30.30 65.22 34.65
CA SER A 755 -31.67 64.88 35.06
C SER A 755 -32.02 65.35 36.48
N ASP A 756 -31.04 65.31 37.40
CA ASP A 756 -31.28 65.61 38.82
C ASP A 756 -31.32 67.11 39.16
N LEU A 757 -31.08 68.00 38.19
CA LEU A 757 -31.29 69.45 38.34
C LEU A 757 -32.71 69.92 38.02
N MET A 758 -33.64 69.00 37.68
CA MET A 758 -35.07 69.31 37.51
C MET A 758 -36.01 68.30 38.18
N LYS A 759 -36.12 68.33 39.51
CA LYS A 759 -37.40 68.23 40.29
C LYS A 759 -37.15 68.24 41.81
N PRO A 760 -37.87 69.05 42.61
CA PRO A 760 -37.78 68.98 44.06
C PRO A 760 -38.62 67.82 44.62
N GLY A 761 -37.98 66.95 45.40
CA GLY A 761 -38.59 66.18 46.47
C GLY A 761 -39.23 64.84 46.12
N HIS A 762 -38.48 63.76 46.31
CA HIS A 762 -38.91 62.59 47.09
C HIS A 762 -37.69 61.83 47.62
N LYS A 763 -37.70 61.48 48.92
CA LYS A 763 -36.69 60.58 49.49
C LYS A 763 -37.03 59.14 49.10
N ILE A 764 -36.12 58.45 48.42
CA ILE A 764 -36.14 56.99 48.31
C ILE A 764 -34.78 56.46 48.78
N ASN A 765 -34.82 55.49 49.69
CA ASN A 765 -33.66 54.95 50.38
C ASN A 765 -33.15 53.74 49.58
N LEU A 766 -31.93 53.82 49.03
CA LEU A 766 -31.34 52.75 48.21
C LEU A 766 -30.18 52.07 48.94
N LEU A 767 -30.50 50.98 49.62
CA LEU A 767 -29.55 49.95 50.05
C LEU A 767 -30.03 48.60 49.50
N ASP A 768 -29.63 48.27 48.27
CA ASP A 768 -29.69 46.89 47.76
C ASP A 768 -28.47 46.60 46.86
N PRO A 769 -27.43 45.90 47.36
CA PRO A 769 -26.21 45.62 46.62
C PRO A 769 -26.34 44.33 45.79
N LYS A 770 -27.31 44.28 44.87
CA LYS A 770 -27.46 43.20 43.87
C LYS A 770 -27.71 43.72 42.46
N LYS A 771 -26.66 44.28 41.85
CA LYS A 771 -26.46 44.36 40.39
C LYS A 771 -25.00 44.68 40.07
N LYS A 772 -24.22 43.62 39.87
CA LYS A 772 -22.86 43.64 39.30
C LYS A 772 -22.64 42.34 38.51
N GLU A 773 -23.27 42.28 37.35
CA GLU A 773 -22.91 41.50 36.16
C GLU A 773 -23.12 42.42 34.96
#